data_AF-Q54VD9-F1
#
_entry.id   AF-Q54VD9-F1
#
_cell.length_a   1.000
_cell.length_b   1.000
_cell.length_c   1.000
_cell.angle_alpha   90.00
_cell.angle_beta   90.00
_cell.angle_gamma   90.00
#
_symmetry.space_group_name_H-M   'P 1'
#
loop_
_entity.id
_entity.type
_entity.pdbx_description
1 polymer ?
#
loop_
_entity_poly.entity_id
_entity_poly.type
_entity_poly.pdbx_seq_one_letter_code
_entity_poly.pdbx_strand_id
1 'polypeptide(L)'
;MNNHFKFYFIILLCSIFYISFSESQTIGEYNCLYNIFEKFNLTKAYPKNSTDGYSNVCESAGILCEGGVVKSIIITGKNEQSPLSAVLTPNELSCLPNLVSISLISIRVNTDVLFTKIGSVSSIILENIPSGAINITQIDRPFPPYDSYFLSCNEFNNSILNSSYLNNIKTFYLQGSYVYFNVNEGTNFTNPKVIQLWALNIPDLSSCPLLGLVNLFLRSDYNKTTLSNYAKINSTLVQINFPQNSLPIPSFIETNRDILGVSIVDQPFSKPSSVIDMSVGYKLQLFSSNNIGPDFNINGEFPIKFSNTVTNIYIRFGSFKTIPVFSNVSTGSVTIANSGLTDLSIYGGSAKILDYSDNTLTGTIDKSYCNVELIVANNNLTGTIPSCFTCYFGYPITNAGIWSKIPFYERFKGNFFTNYIPNPGCTTFAPQVRANSILSGYIISGIDIGFDGQSYKFNGTEPCYFPSFRLGKEINCIVNNNYLANVRYASILNTWHNTNYTFAFISSPPDASLVSVSLNTLTIDGTYFSSYMGQSIQTVKIANINCAISATNFFKIVCTTLSTIPSTSDSQLLTISNSNETKNFYIQTSDGYSNSKTCPNDCSTNSKGICDLSTGICVCNIGFGGNDCSSVQCFDQNCSGFGICNITTGECKCDSSHQGDDCSLPFIPCKSDCSQYLNQGSCNNQTGICQCSTNYQGSDCAIPIVNITSVIPCTIDGGEVSIIGWFGSDNTLTLASYNVSIGILDCIITSINQTVIKCNLGAGEGTKDIKTINSIHPNVTYIAYGLFKYQTPVHYITSVIPCTIDGGEVSIIGWFGNGALSLTSFIVSIGVLDCIITSINQTVITCNVGAGKGTKDIKIINSIHPNIVFIGYGLFNYQNPIKTCPNDCTSPKNGKCNSNTGECECNDPFKGFDCSTKIEITTPPTNSSIDKDTGGATIGNQNTNYEISILSLNEISIDGSTIIKSHPLNGNWSIDNKETKTTSDSNIFIFSQKLINNTCTINYTIEEVKLKDKSFTFGTTTFTVEKGSIKLSVLIKDYQYQSSLNTLQLIFYSGAVDTNDDDDCNKKETTINTSNLNNQQNLNYIQISKNSKTLVGRFINQVIADSRPTFMSSTIINDNNNNNKSSIKIGLNLPHCKNQCLIDPDFSVLVNSDFKESCDKSQKNKWIIPVSVVVSVVGFSIIITISIIIYIKHKYRFKIISTKLKPFRNPK
;
A
#
# COMPACT_ATOMS: atom_id res chain seq x y z
N MET A 1 21.86 18.78 -59.36
CA MET A 1 22.60 19.90 -58.72
C MET A 1 21.73 21.08 -58.26
N ASN A 2 20.53 21.33 -58.82
CA ASN A 2 19.67 22.46 -58.39
C ASN A 2 18.92 22.31 -57.05
N ASN A 3 18.82 21.10 -56.46
CA ASN A 3 18.08 20.91 -55.21
C ASN A 3 18.91 21.18 -53.94
N HIS A 4 20.24 21.12 -53.99
CA HIS A 4 21.07 21.43 -52.81
C HIS A 4 21.06 22.92 -52.45
N PHE A 5 20.89 23.81 -53.44
CA PHE A 5 20.85 25.25 -53.18
C PHE A 5 19.60 25.70 -52.40
N LYS A 6 18.46 25.03 -52.59
CA LYS A 6 17.22 25.34 -51.85
C LYS A 6 17.32 24.95 -50.37
N PHE A 7 18.02 23.86 -50.05
CA PHE A 7 18.15 23.37 -48.67
C PHE A 7 19.05 24.28 -47.81
N TYR A 8 20.15 24.78 -48.39
CA TYR A 8 21.02 25.73 -47.70
C TYR A 8 20.37 27.09 -47.46
N PHE A 9 19.50 27.54 -48.38
CA PHE A 9 18.79 28.82 -48.19
C PHE A 9 17.77 28.74 -47.04
N ILE A 10 17.11 27.59 -46.84
CA ILE A 10 16.18 27.36 -45.73
C ILE A 10 16.93 27.25 -44.40
N ILE A 11 18.07 26.57 -44.34
CA ILE A 11 18.88 26.50 -43.11
C ILE A 11 19.42 27.89 -42.74
N LEU A 12 19.86 28.69 -43.72
CA LEU A 12 20.32 30.06 -43.47
C LEU A 12 19.16 30.97 -42.99
N LEU A 13 17.96 30.83 -43.55
CA LEU A 13 16.76 31.52 -43.06
C LEU A 13 16.38 31.06 -41.65
N CYS A 14 16.43 29.76 -41.35
CA CYS A 14 16.16 29.25 -40.00
C CYS A 14 17.22 29.67 -38.99
N SER A 15 18.50 29.77 -39.37
CA SER A 15 19.55 30.28 -38.48
C SER A 15 19.51 31.80 -38.33
N ILE A 16 19.09 32.56 -39.35
CA ILE A 16 18.80 33.99 -39.19
C ILE A 16 17.55 34.19 -38.32
N PHE A 17 16.50 33.36 -38.46
CA PHE A 17 15.33 33.40 -37.57
C PHE A 17 15.65 32.96 -36.14
N TYR A 18 16.56 31.99 -35.94
CA TYR A 18 17.03 31.61 -34.60
C TYR A 18 17.99 32.63 -33.98
N ILE A 19 18.72 33.41 -34.79
CA ILE A 19 19.67 34.43 -34.30
C ILE A 19 18.99 35.80 -34.17
N SER A 20 17.79 36.02 -34.72
CA SER A 20 17.12 37.34 -34.66
C SER A 20 16.11 37.51 -33.53
N PHE A 21 15.88 36.50 -32.69
CA PHE A 21 15.12 36.65 -31.44
C PHE A 21 15.91 36.08 -30.26
N SER A 22 17.17 36.51 -30.07
CA SER A 22 17.62 36.69 -28.69
C SER A 22 16.83 37.88 -28.15
N GLU A 23 15.66 37.62 -27.59
CA GLU A 23 14.78 38.61 -26.98
C GLU A 23 15.57 39.37 -25.91
N SER A 24 16.13 40.51 -26.31
CA SER A 24 16.87 41.37 -25.41
C SER A 24 15.87 41.97 -24.42
N GLN A 25 16.23 41.97 -23.13
CA GLN A 25 15.57 42.75 -22.09
C GLN A 25 15.15 44.15 -22.56
N THR A 26 14.14 44.74 -21.94
CA THR A 26 13.84 46.14 -22.26
C THR A 26 14.99 47.05 -21.80
N ILE A 27 15.30 48.07 -22.58
CA ILE A 27 16.26 49.12 -22.21
C ILE A 27 15.94 49.74 -20.83
N GLY A 28 14.66 49.76 -20.47
CA GLY A 28 14.15 50.24 -19.18
C GLY A 28 14.57 49.35 -18.01
N GLU A 29 14.40 48.04 -18.12
CA GLU A 29 14.82 47.08 -17.08
C GLU A 29 16.34 47.11 -16.90
N TYR A 30 17.11 47.15 -18.00
CA TYR A 30 18.57 47.28 -17.95
C TYR A 30 19.00 48.52 -17.17
N ASN A 31 18.52 49.71 -17.57
CA ASN A 31 18.91 50.97 -16.95
C ASN A 31 18.50 51.00 -15.47
N CYS A 32 17.36 50.39 -15.14
CA CYS A 32 16.91 50.35 -13.76
C CYS A 32 17.81 49.50 -12.86
N LEU A 33 18.10 48.26 -13.28
CA LEU A 33 19.02 47.40 -12.56
C LEU A 33 20.40 48.04 -12.46
N TYR A 34 20.91 48.61 -13.56
CA TYR A 34 22.18 49.34 -13.55
C TYR A 34 22.22 50.43 -12.47
N ASN A 35 21.19 51.29 -12.39
CA ASN A 35 21.11 52.35 -11.39
C ASN A 35 21.09 51.79 -9.96
N ILE A 36 20.39 50.68 -9.72
CA ILE A 36 20.37 50.01 -8.41
C ILE A 36 21.77 49.47 -8.09
N PHE A 37 22.40 48.70 -8.99
CA PHE A 37 23.74 48.14 -8.74
C PHE A 37 24.81 49.24 -8.60
N GLU A 38 24.72 50.32 -9.36
CA GLU A 38 25.60 51.49 -9.21
C GLU A 38 25.47 52.13 -7.82
N LYS A 39 24.24 52.38 -7.38
CA LYS A 39 23.95 52.96 -6.05
C LYS A 39 24.61 52.19 -4.91
N PHE A 40 24.73 50.87 -5.04
CA PHE A 40 25.34 49.99 -4.03
C PHE A 40 26.81 49.62 -4.30
N ASN A 41 27.46 50.24 -5.28
CA ASN A 41 28.83 49.92 -5.74
C ASN A 41 29.01 48.46 -6.19
N LEU A 42 27.96 47.84 -6.69
CA LEU A 42 27.93 46.46 -7.18
C LEU A 42 28.17 46.33 -8.68
N THR A 43 28.61 47.40 -9.35
CA THR A 43 28.80 47.42 -10.81
C THR A 43 29.79 46.37 -11.33
N LYS A 44 30.72 45.88 -10.49
CA LYS A 44 31.62 44.76 -10.85
C LYS A 44 30.89 43.42 -11.06
N ALA A 45 29.69 43.26 -10.50
CA ALA A 45 28.84 42.10 -10.76
C ALA A 45 28.13 42.18 -12.13
N TYR A 46 28.21 43.33 -12.81
CA TYR A 46 27.66 43.59 -14.14
C TYR A 46 28.82 43.65 -15.16
N PRO A 47 28.88 42.80 -16.18
CA PRO A 47 29.84 43.01 -17.26
C PRO A 47 29.43 44.26 -18.04
N LYS A 48 30.14 45.39 -17.86
CA LYS A 48 30.16 46.49 -18.83
C LYS A 48 30.89 45.96 -20.07
N ASN A 49 30.20 45.72 -21.19
CA ASN A 49 30.90 45.50 -22.45
C ASN A 49 31.60 46.82 -22.85
N SER A 50 32.90 46.75 -23.07
CA SER A 50 33.78 47.91 -23.32
C SER A 50 33.58 48.59 -24.69
N THR A 51 32.53 48.24 -25.44
CA THR A 51 32.27 48.70 -26.80
C THR A 51 30.77 48.98 -27.00
N ASP A 52 30.27 50.09 -26.48
CA ASP A 52 28.94 50.72 -26.75
C ASP A 52 27.71 49.79 -26.88
N GLY A 53 27.72 48.62 -26.24
CA GLY A 53 26.68 47.61 -26.34
C GLY A 53 26.18 47.16 -24.97
N TYR A 54 24.87 47.26 -24.76
CA TYR A 54 24.17 46.69 -23.60
C TYR A 54 24.50 45.19 -23.49
N SER A 55 25.02 44.75 -22.34
CA SER A 55 25.14 43.33 -22.01
C SER A 55 23.76 42.76 -21.62
N ASN A 56 23.54 41.47 -21.91
CA ASN A 56 22.36 40.75 -21.45
C ASN A 56 22.42 40.59 -19.92
N VAL A 57 21.55 41.27 -19.18
CA VAL A 57 21.50 41.25 -17.70
C VAL A 57 21.00 39.90 -17.20
N CYS A 58 20.27 39.16 -18.04
CA CYS A 58 19.78 37.84 -17.74
C CYS A 58 20.89 36.79 -17.60
N GLU A 59 22.12 37.10 -18.01
CA GLU A 59 23.31 36.26 -17.78
C GLU A 59 24.05 36.61 -16.48
N SER A 60 23.62 37.66 -15.78
CA SER A 60 24.28 38.12 -14.55
C SER A 60 23.86 37.26 -13.36
N ALA A 61 24.84 36.93 -12.50
CA ALA A 61 24.59 36.18 -11.27
C ALA A 61 23.54 36.89 -10.40
N GLY A 62 22.56 36.13 -9.94
CA GLY A 62 21.46 36.64 -9.11
C GLY A 62 20.26 37.18 -9.87
N ILE A 63 20.30 37.29 -11.21
CA ILE A 63 19.16 37.69 -12.03
C ILE A 63 18.63 36.47 -12.78
N LEU A 64 17.34 36.18 -12.63
CA LEU A 64 16.65 35.14 -13.40
C LEU A 64 15.66 35.80 -14.35
N CYS A 65 15.75 35.45 -15.63
CA CYS A 65 14.82 35.90 -16.65
C CYS A 65 14.04 34.74 -17.27
N GLU A 66 12.86 35.05 -17.79
CA GLU A 66 12.04 34.15 -18.60
C GLU A 66 11.58 34.94 -19.84
N GLY A 67 11.91 34.46 -21.05
CA GLY A 67 11.62 35.21 -22.29
C GLY A 67 12.23 36.61 -22.35
N GLY A 68 13.46 36.78 -21.84
CA GLY A 68 14.15 38.08 -21.79
C GLY A 68 13.65 39.06 -20.72
N VAL A 69 12.59 38.70 -19.98
CA VAL A 69 11.99 39.55 -18.93
C VAL A 69 12.52 39.16 -17.56
N VAL A 70 12.86 40.16 -16.72
CA VAL A 70 13.40 39.92 -15.37
C VAL A 70 12.29 39.40 -14.44
N LYS A 71 12.46 38.17 -13.92
CA LYS A 71 11.51 37.51 -13.00
C LYS A 71 12.01 37.47 -11.56
N SER A 72 13.31 37.30 -11.34
CA SER A 72 13.88 37.27 -9.99
C SER A 72 15.17 38.07 -9.92
N ILE A 73 15.39 38.74 -8.79
CA ILE A 73 16.64 39.43 -8.49
C ILE A 73 17.17 39.04 -7.11
N ILE A 74 18.49 38.86 -7.02
CA ILE A 74 19.25 38.70 -5.78
C ILE A 74 20.30 39.80 -5.75
N ILE A 75 20.24 40.66 -4.75
CA ILE A 75 21.20 41.74 -4.54
C ILE A 75 21.92 41.49 -3.22
N THR A 76 23.18 41.08 -3.32
CA THR A 76 24.05 40.89 -2.16
C THR A 76 24.96 42.09 -2.00
N GLY A 77 24.74 42.87 -0.94
CA GLY A 77 25.68 43.89 -0.48
C GLY A 77 26.95 43.23 0.07
N LYS A 78 28.10 43.81 -0.25
CA LYS A 78 29.33 43.55 0.51
C LYS A 78 29.39 44.61 1.61
N ASN A 79 29.33 44.19 2.88
CA ASN A 79 29.30 45.08 4.05
C ASN A 79 30.32 46.24 4.00
N GLU A 80 31.47 46.05 3.35
CA GLU A 80 32.54 47.06 3.25
C GLU A 80 32.47 47.99 2.03
N GLN A 81 31.66 47.70 1.01
CA GLN A 81 31.70 48.43 -0.27
C GLN A 81 30.46 49.30 -0.54
N SER A 82 29.32 49.00 0.09
CA SER A 82 28.10 49.78 -0.12
C SER A 82 28.15 51.10 0.67
N PRO A 83 27.88 52.26 0.04
CA PRO A 83 27.84 53.54 0.73
C PRO A 83 26.82 53.53 1.87
N LEU A 84 27.16 54.11 3.03
CA LEU A 84 26.24 54.25 4.19
C LEU A 84 24.94 54.97 3.83
N SER A 85 24.97 55.86 2.83
CA SER A 85 23.81 56.61 2.30
C SER A 85 22.99 55.84 1.27
N ALA A 86 23.47 54.71 0.75
CA ALA A 86 22.76 53.93 -0.24
C ALA A 86 21.65 53.13 0.44
N VAL A 87 20.38 53.51 0.21
CA VAL A 87 19.20 52.87 0.79
C VAL A 87 18.21 52.54 -0.31
N LEU A 88 17.85 51.26 -0.50
CA LEU A 88 16.95 50.84 -1.58
C LEU A 88 15.50 51.19 -1.20
N THR A 89 14.76 51.78 -2.12
CA THR A 89 13.35 52.16 -1.93
C THR A 89 12.43 51.36 -2.87
N PRO A 90 11.14 51.17 -2.54
CA PRO A 90 10.20 50.42 -3.39
C PRO A 90 10.05 51.03 -4.80
N ASN A 91 10.06 52.36 -4.89
CA ASN A 91 9.89 53.08 -6.17
C ASN A 91 11.01 52.78 -7.16
N GLU A 92 12.23 52.51 -6.68
CA GLU A 92 13.35 52.13 -7.54
C GLU A 92 13.16 50.76 -8.20
N LEU A 93 12.24 49.93 -7.70
CA LEU A 93 11.91 48.63 -8.28
C LEU A 93 10.67 48.67 -9.19
N SER A 94 9.94 49.80 -9.24
CA SER A 94 8.72 49.95 -10.05
C SER A 94 8.94 49.80 -11.56
N CYS A 95 10.17 50.02 -12.01
CA CYS A 95 10.65 49.80 -13.36
C CYS A 95 10.71 48.32 -13.80
N LEU A 96 10.55 47.37 -12.87
CA LEU A 96 10.55 45.92 -13.11
C LEU A 96 9.13 45.37 -12.94
N PRO A 97 8.20 45.60 -13.90
CA PRO A 97 6.77 45.30 -13.72
C PRO A 97 6.46 43.81 -13.58
N ASN A 98 7.35 42.95 -14.11
CA ASN A 98 7.16 41.50 -14.21
C ASN A 98 7.91 40.71 -13.12
N LEU A 99 8.47 41.42 -12.13
CA LEU A 99 9.24 40.83 -11.05
C LEU A 99 8.35 39.96 -10.14
N VAL A 100 8.78 38.73 -9.90
CA VAL A 100 8.09 37.71 -9.10
C VAL A 100 8.77 37.53 -7.75
N SER A 101 10.10 37.56 -7.68
CA SER A 101 10.84 37.39 -6.42
C SER A 101 12.01 38.35 -6.26
N ILE A 102 12.21 38.80 -5.01
CA ILE A 102 13.30 39.68 -4.61
C ILE A 102 14.05 39.05 -3.45
N SER A 103 15.38 39.00 -3.52
CA SER A 103 16.26 38.72 -2.39
C SER A 103 17.27 39.83 -2.21
N LEU A 104 17.31 40.41 -1.01
CA LEU A 104 18.19 41.50 -0.60
C LEU A 104 19.02 41.02 0.58
N ILE A 105 20.33 40.89 0.39
CA ILE A 105 21.24 40.29 1.37
C ILE A 105 22.25 41.34 1.78
N SER A 106 22.39 41.60 3.09
CA SER A 106 23.40 42.51 3.65
C SER A 106 23.40 43.92 3.04
N ILE A 107 22.22 44.50 2.85
CA ILE A 107 22.01 45.79 2.19
C ILE A 107 21.07 46.68 3.02
N ARG A 108 21.17 48.01 2.87
CA ARG A 108 20.27 48.96 3.53
C ARG A 108 19.02 49.19 2.70
N VAL A 109 17.86 49.11 3.35
CA VAL A 109 16.55 49.24 2.71
C VAL A 109 15.71 50.26 3.46
N ASN A 110 14.92 51.02 2.72
CA ASN A 110 13.96 51.93 3.32
C ASN A 110 12.88 51.11 4.03
N THR A 111 12.35 51.61 5.15
CA THR A 111 11.26 50.97 5.90
C THR A 111 10.07 50.60 5.00
N ASP A 112 9.78 51.39 3.96
CA ASP A 112 8.70 51.13 2.99
C ASP A 112 8.90 49.83 2.19
N VAL A 113 10.12 49.30 2.05
CA VAL A 113 10.37 48.00 1.39
C VAL A 113 9.66 46.85 2.13
N LEU A 114 9.49 46.97 3.44
CA LEU A 114 8.78 45.96 4.24
C LEU A 114 7.25 46.08 4.09
N PHE A 115 6.73 47.30 3.99
CA PHE A 115 5.30 47.59 4.15
C PHE A 115 4.59 48.03 2.86
N THR A 116 5.33 48.18 1.75
CA THR A 116 4.78 48.55 0.44
C THR A 116 4.84 47.36 -0.52
N LYS A 117 3.72 47.07 -1.19
CA LYS A 117 3.66 46.04 -2.24
C LYS A 117 4.46 46.50 -3.46
N ILE A 118 5.49 45.73 -3.83
CA ILE A 118 6.34 46.01 -4.99
C ILE A 118 5.77 45.28 -6.21
N GLY A 119 4.97 45.97 -7.01
CA GLY A 119 4.42 45.44 -8.27
C GLY A 119 3.81 44.05 -8.13
N SER A 120 4.22 43.14 -9.01
CA SER A 120 3.73 41.76 -9.11
C SER A 120 4.46 40.75 -8.20
N VAL A 121 5.40 41.21 -7.36
CA VAL A 121 6.26 40.33 -6.56
C VAL A 121 5.43 39.46 -5.64
N SER A 122 5.72 38.17 -5.55
CA SER A 122 5.07 37.21 -4.64
C SER A 122 5.99 36.73 -3.53
N SER A 123 7.31 36.86 -3.64
CA SER A 123 8.27 36.43 -2.61
C SER A 123 9.32 37.49 -2.32
N ILE A 124 9.54 37.82 -1.05
CA ILE A 124 10.59 38.74 -0.60
C ILE A 124 11.50 38.09 0.46
N ILE A 125 12.80 38.24 0.28
CA ILE A 125 13.83 37.76 1.19
C ILE A 125 14.69 38.97 1.57
N LEU A 126 14.79 39.26 2.86
CA LEU A 126 15.73 40.21 3.45
C LEU A 126 16.64 39.42 4.39
N GLU A 127 17.87 39.15 3.95
CA GLU A 127 18.79 38.28 4.68
C GLU A 127 19.99 39.06 5.22
N ASN A 128 20.37 38.80 6.48
CA ASN A 128 21.55 39.38 7.15
C ASN A 128 21.62 40.91 7.00
N ILE A 129 20.48 41.57 7.19
CA ILE A 129 20.38 43.03 7.12
C ILE A 129 21.14 43.64 8.31
N PRO A 130 22.10 44.56 8.08
CA PRO A 130 22.87 45.16 9.17
C PRO A 130 21.97 45.92 10.16
N SER A 131 22.40 46.04 11.41
CA SER A 131 21.65 46.86 12.38
C SER A 131 21.68 48.35 12.02
N GLY A 132 20.57 49.03 12.24
CA GLY A 132 20.31 50.41 11.79
C GLY A 132 20.14 50.55 10.28
N ALA A 133 20.05 49.44 9.52
CA ALA A 133 19.90 49.50 8.07
C ALA A 133 18.44 49.73 7.63
N ILE A 134 17.48 49.51 8.53
CA ILE A 134 16.07 49.85 8.38
C ILE A 134 15.71 50.79 9.52
N ASN A 135 15.16 51.96 9.21
CA ASN A 135 14.81 52.94 10.23
C ASN A 135 13.44 52.61 10.86
N ILE A 136 13.40 51.56 11.66
CA ILE A 136 12.22 51.07 12.37
C ILE A 136 12.63 50.30 13.62
N THR A 137 11.79 50.26 14.66
CA THR A 137 12.05 49.53 15.91
C THR A 137 10.94 48.56 16.31
N GLN A 138 9.79 48.61 15.63
CA GLN A 138 8.62 47.80 15.93
C GLN A 138 7.80 47.55 14.66
N ILE A 139 7.07 46.43 14.63
CA ILE A 139 6.13 46.13 13.55
C ILE A 139 4.82 46.84 13.92
N ASP A 140 4.58 48.02 13.36
CA ASP A 140 3.45 48.90 13.73
C ASP A 140 2.28 48.85 12.74
N ARG A 141 2.43 48.13 11.62
CA ARG A 141 1.43 48.05 10.55
C ARG A 141 1.49 46.71 9.79
N PRO A 142 0.43 46.36 9.04
CA PRO A 142 0.39 45.11 8.28
C PRO A 142 1.45 45.02 7.19
N PHE A 143 1.99 43.81 6.99
CA PHE A 143 2.80 43.49 5.82
C PHE A 143 1.90 43.39 4.56
N PRO A 144 2.40 43.76 3.37
CA PRO A 144 1.66 43.57 2.12
C PRO A 144 1.41 42.07 1.83
N PRO A 145 0.47 41.73 0.94
CA PRO A 145 0.20 40.34 0.61
C PRO A 145 1.29 39.79 -0.32
N TYR A 146 2.37 39.25 0.24
CA TYR A 146 3.28 38.33 -0.45
C TYR A 146 2.93 36.88 -0.08
N ASP A 147 3.17 35.96 -1.00
CA ASP A 147 3.09 34.53 -0.71
C ASP A 147 4.15 34.14 0.33
N SER A 148 5.38 34.68 0.21
CA SER A 148 6.51 34.33 1.07
C SER A 148 7.30 35.54 1.57
N TYR A 149 7.61 35.53 2.86
CA TYR A 149 8.51 36.46 3.55
C TYR A 149 9.63 35.71 4.26
N PHE A 150 10.86 36.17 4.05
CA PHE A 150 11.99 35.80 4.89
C PHE A 150 12.68 37.07 5.40
N LEU A 151 12.68 37.29 6.70
CA LEU A 151 13.24 38.48 7.36
C LEU A 151 14.31 38.06 8.37
N SER A 152 15.56 38.41 8.09
CA SER A 152 16.72 38.26 8.98
C SER A 152 17.27 39.64 9.32
N CYS A 153 16.77 40.21 10.42
CA CYS A 153 17.13 41.55 10.91
C CYS A 153 16.92 41.63 12.43
N ASN A 154 17.60 42.55 13.10
CA ASN A 154 17.55 42.71 14.57
C ASN A 154 16.68 43.88 15.06
N GLU A 155 16.05 44.60 14.13
CA GLU A 155 15.35 45.86 14.41
C GLU A 155 14.05 45.69 15.21
N PHE A 156 13.47 44.49 15.21
CA PHE A 156 12.19 44.19 15.85
C PHE A 156 12.35 43.53 17.23
N ASN A 157 13.55 43.49 17.78
CA ASN A 157 13.79 42.81 19.05
C ASN A 157 12.96 43.44 20.19
N ASN A 158 12.31 42.61 21.01
CA ASN A 158 11.34 43.00 22.05
C ASN A 158 10.03 43.63 21.55
N SER A 159 9.79 43.67 20.24
CA SER A 159 8.53 44.22 19.71
C SER A 159 7.38 43.21 19.73
N ILE A 160 6.17 43.68 19.41
CA ILE A 160 4.97 42.86 19.29
C ILE A 160 4.68 42.64 17.80
N LEU A 161 4.51 41.38 17.39
CA LEU A 161 4.01 41.00 16.08
C LEU A 161 2.57 40.51 16.24
N ASN A 162 1.62 41.28 15.72
CA ASN A 162 0.22 40.88 15.67
C ASN A 162 -0.03 39.99 14.45
N SER A 163 -0.72 38.87 14.62
CA SER A 163 -1.08 37.96 13.51
C SER A 163 -1.94 38.63 12.43
N SER A 164 -2.75 39.65 12.77
CA SER A 164 -3.48 40.49 11.81
C SER A 164 -2.57 41.23 10.82
N TYR A 165 -1.28 41.40 11.15
CA TYR A 165 -0.28 41.97 10.24
C TYR A 165 0.22 40.98 9.19
N LEU A 166 -0.19 39.70 9.28
CA LEU A 166 0.22 38.60 8.40
C LEU A 166 -0.92 38.07 7.52
N ASN A 167 -1.99 38.85 7.34
CA ASN A 167 -3.13 38.44 6.52
C ASN A 167 -2.72 38.16 5.06
N ASN A 168 -3.22 37.06 4.50
CA ASN A 168 -2.95 36.60 3.13
C ASN A 168 -1.48 36.25 2.82
N ILE A 169 -0.70 35.83 3.83
CA ILE A 169 0.68 35.35 3.69
C ILE A 169 0.71 33.82 3.85
N LYS A 170 1.41 33.10 2.96
CA LYS A 170 1.51 31.62 3.00
C LYS A 170 2.67 31.13 3.86
N THR A 171 3.82 31.79 3.77
CA THR A 171 5.05 31.45 4.51
C THR A 171 5.71 32.70 5.09
N PHE A 172 5.97 32.69 6.39
CA PHE A 172 6.60 33.81 7.09
C PHE A 172 7.75 33.34 7.99
N TYR A 173 8.95 33.85 7.74
CA TYR A 173 10.15 33.58 8.53
C TYR A 173 10.68 34.88 9.13
N LEU A 174 10.81 34.95 10.45
CA LEU A 174 11.46 36.03 11.16
C LEU A 174 12.58 35.48 12.06
N GLN A 175 13.80 35.91 11.81
CA GLN A 175 14.98 35.58 12.58
C GLN A 175 15.82 36.83 12.86
N GLY A 176 16.68 36.77 13.90
CA GLY A 176 17.50 37.90 14.36
C GLY A 176 16.78 38.85 15.33
N SER A 177 15.44 38.87 15.33
CA SER A 177 14.61 39.67 16.24
C SER A 177 13.67 38.78 17.04
N TYR A 178 13.74 38.81 18.37
CA TYR A 178 12.77 38.10 19.21
C TYR A 178 11.53 38.96 19.45
N VAL A 179 10.35 38.44 19.10
CA VAL A 179 9.07 39.16 19.19
C VAL A 179 8.06 38.48 20.10
N TYR A 180 7.16 39.25 20.68
CA TYR A 180 5.91 38.72 21.24
C TYR A 180 4.91 38.49 20.11
N PHE A 181 4.54 37.26 19.82
CA PHE A 181 3.55 36.95 18.80
C PHE A 181 2.15 36.90 19.42
N ASN A 182 1.31 37.86 19.04
CA ASN A 182 -0.06 38.01 19.51
C ASN A 182 -1.03 37.57 18.42
N VAL A 183 -1.88 36.59 18.74
CA VAL A 183 -2.85 36.05 17.80
C VAL A 183 -4.17 36.80 17.96
N ASN A 184 -4.67 37.38 16.87
CA ASN A 184 -5.92 38.12 16.79
C ASN A 184 -6.99 37.17 16.23
N GLU A 185 -8.20 37.23 16.77
CA GLU A 185 -9.34 36.47 16.22
C GLU A 185 -9.60 36.84 14.75
N GLY A 186 -9.92 35.84 13.92
CA GLY A 186 -10.28 36.05 12.51
C GLY A 186 -9.10 36.29 11.56
N THR A 187 -7.86 36.00 11.97
CA THR A 187 -6.69 36.11 11.09
C THR A 187 -6.77 35.11 9.93
N ASN A 188 -6.69 35.61 8.70
CA ASN A 188 -6.80 34.81 7.49
C ASN A 188 -5.41 34.49 6.90
N PHE A 189 -4.90 33.30 7.20
CA PHE A 189 -3.82 32.70 6.42
C PHE A 189 -4.42 31.99 5.20
N THR A 190 -4.20 32.52 4.00
CA THR A 190 -4.63 31.88 2.75
C THR A 190 -3.77 30.64 2.49
N ASN A 191 -4.28 29.45 2.78
CA ASN A 191 -3.62 28.16 2.51
C ASN A 191 -2.28 27.99 3.30
N PRO A 192 -2.33 27.93 4.65
CA PRO A 192 -1.18 28.22 5.51
C PRO A 192 -0.12 27.12 5.45
N LYS A 193 1.12 27.45 5.06
CA LYS A 193 2.21 26.47 5.01
C LYS A 193 3.20 26.60 6.16
N VAL A 194 3.71 27.79 6.50
CA VAL A 194 4.82 27.91 7.47
C VAL A 194 4.81 29.23 8.25
N ILE A 195 4.97 29.16 9.58
CA ILE A 195 5.34 30.27 10.46
C ILE A 195 6.62 29.88 11.19
N GLN A 196 7.69 30.64 11.03
CA GLN A 196 8.93 30.52 11.80
C GLN A 196 9.27 31.84 12.49
N LEU A 197 9.43 31.81 13.81
CA LEU A 197 9.64 33.01 14.61
C LEU A 197 10.73 32.81 15.64
N TRP A 198 11.60 33.80 15.79
CA TRP A 198 12.30 34.05 17.04
C TRP A 198 11.32 34.73 18.00
N ALA A 199 10.97 34.07 19.10
CA ALA A 199 9.80 34.41 19.91
C ALA A 199 10.12 34.59 21.40
N LEU A 200 9.31 35.43 22.05
CA LEU A 200 9.31 35.70 23.50
C LEU A 200 8.17 35.00 24.23
N ASN A 201 7.29 34.32 23.49
CA ASN A 201 6.17 33.54 24.02
C ASN A 201 5.85 32.36 23.09
N ILE A 202 5.20 31.33 23.63
CA ILE A 202 4.51 30.32 22.83
C ILE A 202 3.09 30.87 22.57
N PRO A 203 2.72 31.18 21.32
CA PRO A 203 1.45 31.82 21.00
C PRO A 203 0.26 30.86 21.16
N ASP A 204 -0.90 31.40 21.52
CA ASP A 204 -2.18 30.68 21.46
C ASP A 204 -2.68 30.69 20.01
N LEU A 205 -2.47 29.59 19.29
CA LEU A 205 -2.88 29.44 17.88
C LEU A 205 -4.22 28.73 17.72
N SER A 206 -5.05 28.68 18.77
CA SER A 206 -6.36 27.99 18.72
C SER A 206 -7.31 28.59 17.67
N SER A 207 -7.20 29.89 17.41
CA SER A 207 -7.99 30.60 16.41
C SER A 207 -7.42 30.54 14.99
N CYS A 208 -6.20 29.99 14.82
CA CYS A 208 -5.57 29.85 13.51
C CYS A 208 -6.12 28.64 12.74
N PRO A 209 -6.24 28.73 11.39
CA PRO A 209 -6.43 27.56 10.55
C PRO A 209 -5.24 26.58 10.69
N LEU A 210 -5.45 25.31 10.31
CA LEU A 210 -4.40 24.28 10.38
C LEU A 210 -3.16 24.72 9.59
N LEU A 211 -2.05 24.94 10.29
CA LEU A 211 -0.77 25.34 9.70
C LEU A 211 0.03 24.11 9.24
N GLY A 212 0.87 24.25 8.22
CA GLY A 212 1.82 23.18 7.84
C GLY A 212 2.99 23.02 8.81
N LEU A 213 3.63 24.12 9.21
CA LEU A 213 4.75 24.14 10.14
C LEU A 213 4.70 25.37 11.05
N VAL A 214 4.89 25.16 12.35
CA VAL A 214 5.15 26.21 13.34
C VAL A 214 6.54 25.96 13.92
N ASN A 215 7.48 26.86 13.70
CA ASN A 215 8.85 26.76 14.21
C ASN A 215 9.19 27.94 15.12
N LEU A 216 9.42 27.69 16.40
CA LEU A 216 9.64 28.71 17.41
C LEU A 216 11.07 28.61 17.96
N PHE A 217 11.83 29.70 17.88
CA PHE A 217 13.12 29.86 18.54
C PHE A 217 12.92 30.75 19.77
N LEU A 218 12.90 30.14 20.96
CA LEU A 218 12.58 30.84 22.20
C LEU A 218 13.83 31.51 22.79
N ARG A 219 13.71 32.78 23.20
CA ARG A 219 14.78 33.47 23.95
C ARG A 219 14.90 32.94 25.38
N SER A 220 16.03 33.15 26.05
CA SER A 220 16.29 32.70 27.42
C SER A 220 15.28 33.18 28.47
N ASP A 221 14.68 34.33 28.26
CA ASP A 221 13.70 34.99 29.12
C ASP A 221 12.25 34.93 28.56
N TYR A 222 11.96 33.98 27.67
CA TYR A 222 10.60 33.82 27.15
C TYR A 222 9.58 33.62 28.28
N ASN A 223 8.34 34.04 28.06
CA ASN A 223 7.27 33.90 29.03
C ASN A 223 6.89 32.42 29.23
N LYS A 224 7.47 31.77 30.22
CA LYS A 224 7.24 30.35 30.57
C LYS A 224 5.79 30.01 30.87
N THR A 225 4.97 30.98 31.31
CA THR A 225 3.53 30.74 31.56
C THR A 225 2.77 30.39 30.30
N THR A 226 3.32 30.72 29.12
CA THR A 226 2.72 30.43 27.82
C THR A 226 3.00 29.01 27.31
N LEU A 227 3.76 28.19 28.03
CA LEU A 227 4.01 26.78 27.65
C LEU A 227 2.71 25.97 27.50
N SER A 228 1.68 26.31 28.28
CA SER A 228 0.34 25.72 28.18
C SER A 228 -0.34 25.95 26.82
N ASN A 229 0.07 26.98 26.07
CA ASN A 229 -0.47 27.25 24.74
C ASN A 229 -0.05 26.19 23.71
N TYR A 230 0.96 25.35 24.01
CA TYR A 230 1.31 24.23 23.15
C TYR A 230 0.12 23.31 22.85
N ALA A 231 -0.74 23.08 23.85
CA ALA A 231 -1.99 22.31 23.73
C ALA A 231 -2.94 22.89 22.66
N LYS A 232 -2.80 24.19 22.37
CA LYS A 232 -3.68 24.97 21.49
C LYS A 232 -3.06 25.22 20.11
N ILE A 233 -1.89 24.66 19.81
CA ILE A 233 -1.26 24.81 18.50
C ILE A 233 -1.95 23.91 17.47
N ASN A 234 -2.57 24.52 16.47
CA ASN A 234 -3.19 23.83 15.35
C ASN A 234 -2.23 23.78 14.14
N SER A 235 -1.31 22.81 14.13
CA SER A 235 -0.29 22.63 13.08
C SER A 235 -0.04 21.17 12.76
N THR A 236 0.38 20.88 11.53
CA THR A 236 0.87 19.57 11.11
C THR A 236 2.19 19.24 11.82
N LEU A 237 3.17 20.15 11.77
CA LEU A 237 4.47 20.01 12.44
C LEU A 237 4.73 21.19 13.38
N VAL A 238 5.23 20.90 14.58
CA VAL A 238 5.66 21.90 15.55
C VAL A 238 7.13 21.68 15.88
N GLN A 239 7.96 22.70 15.71
CA GLN A 239 9.34 22.71 16.15
C GLN A 239 9.55 23.78 17.22
N ILE A 240 10.17 23.40 18.34
CA ILE A 240 10.50 24.30 19.44
C ILE A 240 11.99 24.18 19.73
N ASN A 241 12.70 25.29 19.56
CA ASN A 241 14.10 25.44 19.89
C ASN A 241 14.14 26.21 21.21
N PHE A 242 14.39 25.49 22.30
CA PHE A 242 14.49 26.10 23.62
C PHE A 242 15.86 26.81 23.78
N PRO A 243 15.95 27.84 24.64
CA PRO A 243 17.21 28.56 24.86
C PRO A 243 18.23 27.71 25.62
N GLN A 244 19.51 28.06 25.49
CA GLN A 244 20.60 27.43 26.24
C GLN A 244 20.35 27.47 27.76
N ASN A 245 20.67 26.37 28.45
CA ASN A 245 20.46 26.15 29.90
C ASN A 245 18.98 26.09 30.34
N SER A 246 18.06 25.85 29.41
CA SER A 246 16.69 25.49 29.77
C SER A 246 16.53 23.99 29.99
N LEU A 247 15.71 23.62 30.97
CA LEU A 247 15.33 22.24 31.27
C LEU A 247 13.79 22.15 31.22
N PRO A 248 13.17 22.09 30.03
CA PRO A 248 11.73 21.93 29.92
C PRO A 248 11.25 20.66 30.63
N ILE A 249 10.04 20.72 31.20
CA ILE A 249 9.36 19.54 31.75
C ILE A 249 8.65 18.84 30.60
N PRO A 250 8.97 17.58 30.29
CA PRO A 250 8.47 16.94 29.07
C PRO A 250 6.95 16.70 29.03
N SER A 251 6.23 16.78 30.16
CA SER A 251 4.78 16.58 30.20
C SER A 251 3.98 17.55 29.33
N PHE A 252 4.54 18.69 28.89
CA PHE A 252 3.82 19.57 27.96
C PHE A 252 3.51 18.87 26.62
N ILE A 253 4.32 17.88 26.21
CA ILE A 253 4.19 17.20 24.91
C ILE A 253 2.83 16.49 24.80
N GLU A 254 2.35 15.88 25.88
CA GLU A 254 1.08 15.14 25.90
C GLU A 254 -0.15 16.06 25.87
N THR A 255 0.03 17.37 26.04
CA THR A 255 -1.10 18.31 26.08
C THR A 255 -1.71 18.58 24.71
N ASN A 256 -1.00 18.28 23.61
CA ASN A 256 -1.51 18.43 22.24
C ASN A 256 -1.69 17.05 21.58
N ARG A 257 -2.94 16.74 21.21
CA ARG A 257 -3.33 15.45 20.63
C ARG A 257 -3.42 15.46 19.10
N ASP A 258 -3.44 16.64 18.48
CA ASP A 258 -3.81 16.82 17.08
C ASP A 258 -2.64 17.00 16.11
N ILE A 259 -1.45 17.34 16.62
CA ILE A 259 -0.25 17.51 15.79
C ILE A 259 0.21 16.19 15.17
N LEU A 260 0.75 16.26 13.94
CA LEU A 260 1.35 15.11 13.27
C LEU A 260 2.85 14.98 13.58
N GLY A 261 3.52 16.03 14.01
CA GLY A 261 4.92 15.94 14.41
C GLY A 261 5.35 16.98 15.42
N VAL A 262 6.26 16.57 16.31
CA VAL A 262 6.98 17.45 17.24
C VAL A 262 8.49 17.28 17.08
N SER A 263 9.20 18.39 17.00
CA SER A 263 10.67 18.46 17.00
C SER A 263 11.15 19.40 18.10
N ILE A 264 11.88 18.89 19.08
CA ILE A 264 12.55 19.68 20.12
C ILE A 264 14.04 19.71 19.82
N VAL A 265 14.60 20.90 19.72
CA VAL A 265 15.97 21.06 19.21
C VAL A 265 16.91 21.63 20.28
N ASP A 266 18.11 21.03 20.32
CA ASP A 266 19.32 21.47 21.01
C ASP A 266 19.31 21.61 22.54
N GLN A 267 18.27 21.21 23.28
CA GLN A 267 18.23 21.32 24.75
C GLN A 267 17.73 20.06 25.47
N PRO A 268 18.37 19.64 26.59
CA PRO A 268 17.98 18.47 27.35
C PRO A 268 16.68 18.69 28.12
N PHE A 269 15.90 17.63 28.31
CA PHE A 269 14.73 17.64 29.18
C PHE A 269 15.11 17.46 30.66
N SER A 270 14.28 18.02 31.54
CA SER A 270 14.27 17.61 32.95
C SER A 270 13.67 16.21 33.12
N LYS A 271 13.98 15.57 34.24
CA LYS A 271 13.44 14.25 34.58
C LYS A 271 11.90 14.25 34.61
N PRO A 272 11.24 13.38 33.84
CA PRO A 272 9.79 13.20 33.92
C PRO A 272 9.34 12.79 35.33
N SER A 273 8.22 13.35 35.80
CA SER A 273 7.62 12.98 37.08
C SER A 273 6.89 11.63 37.05
N SER A 274 6.40 11.23 35.88
CA SER A 274 5.68 9.98 35.63
C SER A 274 5.75 9.62 34.14
N VAL A 275 5.28 8.42 33.79
CA VAL A 275 5.22 7.96 32.40
C VAL A 275 4.23 8.84 31.63
N ILE A 276 4.68 9.39 30.51
CA ILE A 276 3.90 10.22 29.60
C ILE A 276 3.16 9.28 28.65
N ASP A 277 1.83 9.18 28.80
CA ASP A 277 1.03 8.22 28.04
C ASP A 277 0.36 8.88 26.83
N MET A 278 0.97 8.67 25.66
CA MET A 278 0.46 9.08 24.36
C MET A 278 -0.08 7.91 23.53
N SER A 279 -0.48 6.81 24.16
CA SER A 279 -0.90 5.59 23.46
C SER A 279 -2.29 5.68 22.80
N VAL A 280 -3.19 6.52 23.31
CA VAL A 280 -4.60 6.59 22.86
C VAL A 280 -5.02 8.01 22.50
N GLY A 281 -5.59 8.18 21.31
CA GLY A 281 -6.21 9.43 20.87
C GLY A 281 -5.22 10.52 20.46
N TYR A 282 -3.98 10.17 20.09
CA TYR A 282 -2.98 11.08 19.56
C TYR A 282 -2.75 10.81 18.07
N LYS A 283 -2.64 11.87 17.27
CA LYS A 283 -2.33 11.80 15.82
C LYS A 283 -0.85 11.81 15.48
N LEU A 284 0.01 11.89 16.50
CA LEU A 284 1.45 12.06 16.35
C LEU A 284 2.05 10.98 15.43
N GLN A 285 2.80 11.41 14.41
CA GLN A 285 3.54 10.56 13.46
C GLN A 285 5.05 10.71 13.64
N LEU A 286 5.53 11.89 14.04
CA LEU A 286 6.95 12.20 14.21
C LEU A 286 7.24 12.70 15.63
N PHE A 287 8.20 12.08 16.32
CA PHE A 287 8.81 12.60 17.54
C PHE A 287 10.32 12.75 17.34
N SER A 288 10.85 13.96 17.50
CA SER A 288 12.28 14.23 17.29
C SER A 288 12.87 15.07 18.43
N SER A 289 14.01 14.62 18.97
CA SER A 289 14.89 15.40 19.85
C SER A 289 16.36 15.09 19.59
N ASN A 290 17.11 16.10 19.13
CA ASN A 290 18.55 15.98 18.83
C ASN A 290 19.43 16.02 20.08
N ASN A 291 18.90 16.36 21.25
CA ASN A 291 19.61 16.41 22.52
C ASN A 291 18.60 16.20 23.66
N ILE A 292 18.19 14.95 23.91
CA ILE A 292 17.12 14.65 24.87
C ILE A 292 17.57 14.78 26.33
N GLY A 293 18.87 14.60 26.58
CA GLY A 293 19.50 14.69 27.89
C GLY A 293 19.47 13.38 28.69
N PRO A 294 20.43 13.19 29.62
CA PRO A 294 20.55 11.96 30.40
C PRO A 294 19.43 11.78 31.42
N ASP A 295 18.79 12.87 31.88
CA ASP A 295 17.74 12.82 32.91
C ASP A 295 16.38 12.41 32.35
N PHE A 296 16.21 12.33 31.03
CA PHE A 296 14.97 11.94 30.36
C PHE A 296 14.71 10.43 30.45
N ASN A 297 14.56 9.90 31.66
CA ASN A 297 14.25 8.49 31.90
C ASN A 297 13.53 8.30 33.25
N ILE A 298 12.81 7.18 33.38
CA ILE A 298 12.29 6.72 34.68
C ILE A 298 13.01 5.43 35.01
N ASN A 299 13.92 5.48 35.99
CA ASN A 299 14.73 4.32 36.42
C ASN A 299 15.56 3.68 35.29
N GLY A 300 15.94 4.46 34.27
CA GLY A 300 16.65 4.00 33.07
C GLY A 300 15.75 3.56 31.92
N GLU A 301 14.42 3.62 32.07
CA GLU A 301 13.46 3.27 31.02
C GLU A 301 12.95 4.51 30.28
N PHE A 302 12.63 4.33 28.99
CA PHE A 302 12.08 5.38 28.16
C PHE A 302 10.68 5.81 28.66
N PRO A 303 10.46 7.11 28.94
CA PRO A 303 9.32 7.56 29.73
C PRO A 303 8.04 7.84 28.92
N ILE A 304 8.03 7.62 27.60
CA ILE A 304 6.85 7.87 26.75
C ILE A 304 6.27 6.55 26.23
N LYS A 305 4.94 6.39 26.32
CA LYS A 305 4.20 5.38 25.54
C LYS A 305 3.62 6.02 24.29
N PHE A 306 3.99 5.53 23.11
CA PHE A 306 3.47 6.05 21.84
C PHE A 306 2.24 5.29 21.33
N SER A 307 1.36 5.98 20.60
CA SER A 307 0.28 5.38 19.82
C SER A 307 0.82 4.65 18.58
N ASN A 308 -0.07 3.92 17.89
CA ASN A 308 0.23 3.24 16.63
C ASN A 308 0.41 4.18 15.42
N THR A 309 0.09 5.46 15.57
CA THR A 309 0.26 6.47 14.51
C THR A 309 1.71 6.92 14.35
N VAL A 310 2.55 6.71 15.38
CA VAL A 310 3.95 7.14 15.34
C VAL A 310 4.74 6.29 14.36
N THR A 311 5.33 6.95 13.37
CA THR A 311 6.13 6.32 12.32
C THR A 311 7.61 6.67 12.42
N ASN A 312 7.97 7.82 12.99
CA ASN A 312 9.35 8.27 13.07
C ASN A 312 9.72 8.77 14.47
N ILE A 313 10.79 8.22 15.03
CA ILE A 313 11.34 8.57 16.34
C ILE A 313 12.82 8.89 16.15
N TYR A 314 13.25 10.10 16.52
CA TYR A 314 14.65 10.49 16.48
C TYR A 314 15.08 11.00 17.85
N ILE A 315 15.98 10.30 18.50
CA ILE A 315 16.46 10.61 19.86
C ILE A 315 17.98 10.50 19.88
N ARG A 316 18.62 11.50 20.47
CA ARG A 316 20.07 11.50 20.72
C ARG A 316 20.42 12.02 22.11
N PHE A 317 21.56 11.59 22.65
CA PHE A 317 22.10 12.05 23.93
C PHE A 317 21.20 11.73 25.14
N GLY A 318 20.54 10.56 25.12
CA GLY A 318 19.73 10.04 26.22
C GLY A 318 20.53 9.20 27.24
N SER A 319 19.82 8.55 28.16
CA SER A 319 20.39 7.52 29.05
C SER A 319 19.34 6.44 29.32
N PHE A 320 19.40 5.35 28.56
CA PHE A 320 18.45 4.23 28.62
C PHE A 320 19.17 2.91 28.86
N LYS A 321 18.63 2.07 29.74
CA LYS A 321 19.17 0.73 30.02
C LYS A 321 18.91 -0.26 28.89
N THR A 322 17.68 -0.22 28.36
CA THR A 322 17.21 -1.16 27.34
C THR A 322 16.68 -0.41 26.12
N ILE A 323 16.68 -1.08 24.97
CA ILE A 323 16.05 -0.56 23.76
C ILE A 323 14.54 -0.51 24.00
N PRO A 324 13.88 0.65 23.87
CA PRO A 324 12.44 0.73 24.08
C PRO A 324 11.68 -0.05 23.02
N VAL A 325 10.61 -0.71 23.42
CA VAL A 325 9.79 -1.53 22.52
C VAL A 325 8.86 -0.62 21.71
N PHE A 326 9.15 -0.46 20.42
CA PHE A 326 8.29 0.26 19.47
C PHE A 326 7.60 -0.70 18.49
N SER A 327 6.77 -1.61 19.01
CA SER A 327 6.00 -2.57 18.20
C SER A 327 5.17 -1.91 17.09
N ASN A 328 4.82 -0.65 17.30
CA ASN A 328 3.86 0.13 16.55
C ASN A 328 4.44 0.90 15.36
N VAL A 329 5.77 1.08 15.30
CA VAL A 329 6.43 1.85 14.24
C VAL A 329 6.58 0.94 13.02
N SER A 330 5.51 0.70 12.26
CA SER A 330 5.51 -0.28 11.17
C SER A 330 6.01 0.25 9.82
N THR A 331 6.20 1.57 9.69
CA THR A 331 6.43 2.20 8.36
C THR A 331 7.49 3.30 8.29
N GLY A 332 8.20 3.62 9.39
CA GLY A 332 9.26 4.63 9.39
C GLY A 332 10.49 4.24 10.20
N SER A 333 11.19 5.22 10.77
CA SER A 333 12.52 5.03 11.39
C SER A 333 12.53 5.24 12.90
N VAL A 334 13.37 4.48 13.60
CA VAL A 334 13.70 4.70 15.01
C VAL A 334 15.20 4.95 15.12
N THR A 335 15.58 6.14 15.58
CA THR A 335 16.95 6.51 15.92
C THR A 335 17.04 6.73 17.43
N ILE A 336 17.90 5.97 18.09
CA ILE A 336 18.30 6.16 19.50
C ILE A 336 19.82 6.05 19.53
N ALA A 337 20.49 7.13 19.17
CA ALA A 337 21.95 7.19 19.09
C ALA A 337 22.53 7.88 20.32
N ASN A 338 23.76 7.52 20.70
CA ASN A 338 24.46 8.11 21.85
C ASN A 338 23.58 8.24 23.10
N SER A 339 22.93 7.15 23.50
CA SER A 339 21.92 7.16 24.57
C SER A 339 22.19 6.10 25.65
N GLY A 340 23.41 5.59 25.74
CA GLY A 340 23.87 4.69 26.80
C GLY A 340 23.32 3.26 26.75
N LEU A 341 22.74 2.82 25.62
CA LEU A 341 22.18 1.48 25.47
C LEU A 341 23.29 0.41 25.57
N THR A 342 23.05 -0.65 26.36
CA THR A 342 24.07 -1.69 26.64
C THR A 342 23.79 -3.06 26.01
N ASP A 343 22.54 -3.38 25.70
CA ASP A 343 22.14 -4.70 25.22
C ASP A 343 21.31 -4.61 23.92
N LEU A 344 21.66 -5.43 22.93
CA LEU A 344 20.97 -5.54 21.66
C LEU A 344 20.04 -6.77 21.68
N SER A 345 18.79 -6.55 22.11
CA SER A 345 17.77 -7.61 22.19
C SER A 345 17.35 -8.18 20.83
N ILE A 346 16.68 -9.34 20.81
CA ILE A 346 16.05 -9.91 19.60
C ILE A 346 15.01 -8.91 19.06
N TYR A 347 15.03 -8.65 17.75
CA TYR A 347 14.15 -7.68 17.14
C TYR A 347 12.75 -8.24 16.88
N GLY A 348 11.74 -7.70 17.57
CA GLY A 348 10.32 -7.99 17.35
C GLY A 348 9.53 -6.87 16.68
N GLY A 349 10.19 -5.81 16.21
CA GLY A 349 9.54 -4.61 15.66
C GLY A 349 9.25 -4.69 14.15
N SER A 350 8.63 -3.64 13.62
CA SER A 350 8.29 -3.49 12.18
C SER A 350 8.85 -2.22 11.54
N ALA A 351 9.75 -1.52 12.23
CA ALA A 351 10.40 -0.32 11.70
C ALA A 351 11.24 -0.65 10.47
N LYS A 352 11.38 0.35 9.58
CA LYS A 352 12.18 0.24 8.36
C LYS A 352 13.65 0.55 8.57
N ILE A 353 13.95 1.46 9.50
CA ILE A 353 15.32 1.84 9.83
C ILE A 353 15.45 1.84 11.35
N LEU A 354 16.51 1.22 11.85
CA LEU A 354 16.95 1.31 13.24
C LEU A 354 18.35 1.89 13.27
N ASP A 355 18.51 3.01 13.94
CA ASP A 355 19.81 3.62 14.20
C ASP A 355 20.10 3.65 15.69
N TYR A 356 20.99 2.77 16.11
CA TYR A 356 21.51 2.68 17.47
C TYR A 356 23.01 3.01 17.53
N SER A 357 23.48 3.88 16.63
CA SER A 357 24.89 4.27 16.58
C SER A 357 25.37 4.94 17.88
N ASP A 358 26.68 4.89 18.10
CA ASP A 358 27.37 5.63 19.16
C ASP A 358 26.89 5.27 20.59
N ASN A 359 26.49 4.02 20.83
CA ASN A 359 26.11 3.50 22.15
C ASN A 359 27.20 2.57 22.72
N THR A 360 26.87 1.79 23.76
CA THR A 360 27.77 0.79 24.38
C THR A 360 27.22 -0.63 24.22
N LEU A 361 26.46 -0.89 23.15
CA LEU A 361 25.79 -2.18 22.92
C LEU A 361 26.81 -3.33 22.88
N THR A 362 26.50 -4.41 23.60
CA THR A 362 27.27 -5.66 23.63
C THR A 362 26.45 -6.83 23.08
N GLY A 363 27.08 -7.99 22.90
CA GLY A 363 26.43 -9.18 22.34
C GLY A 363 26.65 -9.34 20.84
N THR A 364 25.72 -10.03 20.18
CA THR A 364 25.76 -10.38 18.74
C THR A 364 24.50 -9.90 18.02
N ILE A 365 24.57 -9.71 16.71
CA ILE A 365 23.39 -9.35 15.92
C ILE A 365 22.59 -10.61 15.58
N ASP A 366 21.34 -10.67 16.05
CA ASP A 366 20.41 -11.75 15.72
C ASP A 366 19.86 -11.63 14.28
N LYS A 367 19.46 -12.75 13.66
CA LYS A 367 18.89 -12.75 12.30
C LYS A 367 17.53 -12.06 12.18
N SER A 368 16.83 -11.83 13.29
CA SER A 368 15.59 -11.03 13.32
C SER A 368 15.77 -9.62 12.72
N TYR A 369 16.99 -9.07 12.79
CA TYR A 369 17.32 -7.77 12.20
C TYR A 369 17.41 -7.79 10.66
N CYS A 370 17.40 -8.96 10.00
CA CYS A 370 17.52 -9.01 8.53
C CYS A 370 16.36 -8.33 7.77
N ASN A 371 15.24 -8.02 8.45
CA ASN A 371 14.10 -7.35 7.84
C ASN A 371 14.07 -5.82 8.06
N VAL A 372 15.20 -5.22 8.47
CA VAL A 372 15.28 -3.79 8.77
C VAL A 372 16.65 -3.22 8.37
N GLU A 373 16.69 -1.94 8.00
CA GLU A 373 17.97 -1.24 7.84
C GLU A 373 18.58 -0.95 9.22
N LEU A 374 19.57 -1.75 9.60
CA LEU A 374 20.25 -1.62 10.89
C LEU A 374 21.51 -0.75 10.77
N ILE A 375 21.64 0.23 11.67
CA ILE A 375 22.84 1.04 11.89
C ILE A 375 23.23 0.89 13.36
N VAL A 376 24.41 0.33 13.59
CA VAL A 376 24.97 0.05 14.94
C VAL A 376 26.43 0.47 15.01
N ALA A 377 26.82 1.46 14.21
CA ALA A 377 28.19 1.96 14.18
C ALA A 377 28.64 2.46 15.56
N ASN A 378 29.93 2.33 15.87
CA ASN A 378 30.57 2.77 17.12
C ASN A 378 29.88 2.18 18.37
N ASN A 379 29.97 0.86 18.54
CA ASN A 379 29.45 0.10 19.67
C ASN A 379 30.46 -0.99 20.09
N ASN A 380 30.10 -1.89 21.02
CA ASN A 380 30.94 -3.00 21.49
C ASN A 380 30.42 -4.38 21.03
N LEU A 381 29.73 -4.46 19.88
CA LEU A 381 29.17 -5.71 19.38
C LEU A 381 30.26 -6.65 18.87
N THR A 382 30.01 -7.95 18.99
CA THR A 382 30.95 -9.04 18.66
C THR A 382 30.27 -10.12 17.79
N GLY A 383 30.98 -11.20 17.49
CA GLY A 383 30.43 -12.33 16.74
C GLY A 383 30.43 -12.10 15.23
N THR A 384 29.44 -12.67 14.53
CA THR A 384 29.28 -12.52 13.08
C THR A 384 28.11 -11.61 12.75
N ILE A 385 28.28 -10.77 11.74
CA ILE A 385 27.21 -9.99 11.11
C ILE A 385 26.41 -10.95 10.21
N PRO A 386 25.07 -11.02 10.32
CA PRO A 386 24.23 -11.84 9.46
C PRO A 386 24.47 -11.60 7.96
N SER A 387 24.37 -12.67 7.16
CA SER A 387 24.66 -12.65 5.72
C SER A 387 23.79 -11.68 4.93
N CYS A 388 22.55 -11.45 5.38
CA CYS A 388 21.64 -10.46 4.81
C CYS A 388 22.23 -9.05 4.75
N PHE A 389 23.20 -8.71 5.61
CA PHE A 389 23.94 -7.45 5.54
C PHE A 389 25.28 -7.60 4.82
N THR A 390 26.07 -8.64 5.16
CA THR A 390 27.44 -8.78 4.63
C THR A 390 27.47 -9.04 3.13
N CYS A 391 26.44 -9.69 2.57
CA CYS A 391 26.25 -9.85 1.13
C CYS A 391 26.19 -8.51 0.36
N TYR A 392 25.98 -7.39 1.06
CA TYR A 392 25.80 -6.05 0.47
C TYR A 392 26.86 -5.02 0.91
N PHE A 393 27.94 -5.42 1.58
CA PHE A 393 28.98 -4.48 2.04
C PHE A 393 29.69 -3.73 0.90
N GLY A 394 29.77 -4.33 -0.29
CA GLY A 394 30.29 -3.67 -1.49
C GLY A 394 29.24 -2.97 -2.36
N TYR A 395 27.94 -3.03 -2.01
CA TYR A 395 26.87 -2.51 -2.85
C TYR A 395 26.94 -0.96 -2.92
N PRO A 396 26.90 -0.36 -4.13
CA PRO A 396 26.95 1.10 -4.25
C PRO A 396 25.72 1.75 -3.63
N ILE A 397 25.88 2.88 -2.94
CA ILE A 397 24.72 3.67 -2.49
C ILE A 397 23.96 4.13 -3.74
N THR A 398 22.75 3.62 -3.97
CA THR A 398 21.86 4.17 -4.98
C THR A 398 21.15 5.38 -4.37
N ASN A 399 21.08 6.51 -5.10
CA ASN A 399 20.29 7.69 -4.70
C ASN A 399 18.78 7.40 -4.62
N ALA A 400 18.34 6.17 -4.91
CA ALA A 400 16.97 5.80 -5.19
C ALA A 400 16.15 5.32 -3.96
N GLY A 401 16.75 5.28 -2.77
CA GLY A 401 16.07 4.93 -1.52
C GLY A 401 16.04 6.10 -0.53
N ILE A 402 14.88 6.37 0.07
CA ILE A 402 14.66 7.46 1.03
C ILE A 402 15.44 7.23 2.37
N TRP A 403 16.18 6.13 2.56
CA TRP A 403 16.25 5.46 3.89
C TRP A 403 17.61 5.38 4.62
N SER A 404 18.77 5.55 3.99
CA SER A 404 19.98 6.12 4.62
C SER A 404 21.07 6.27 3.55
N LYS A 405 21.74 7.43 3.47
CA LYS A 405 22.86 7.63 2.52
C LYS A 405 24.16 6.93 2.96
N ILE A 406 24.08 6.01 3.92
CA ILE A 406 25.24 5.37 4.55
C ILE A 406 25.44 3.99 3.91
N PRO A 407 26.62 3.69 3.34
CA PRO A 407 26.92 2.36 2.79
C PRO A 407 26.78 1.29 3.86
N PHE A 408 26.29 0.09 3.51
CA PHE A 408 26.10 -1.02 4.48
C PHE A 408 27.35 -1.28 5.32
N TYR A 409 28.53 -1.27 4.71
CA TYR A 409 29.80 -1.44 5.41
C TYR A 409 29.97 -0.44 6.57
N GLU A 410 29.75 0.87 6.32
CA GLU A 410 29.93 1.90 7.35
C GLU A 410 28.90 1.81 8.49
N ARG A 411 27.76 1.15 8.29
CA ARG A 411 26.70 0.99 9.32
C ARG A 411 27.11 0.10 10.50
N PHE A 412 28.16 -0.71 10.34
CA PHE A 412 28.65 -1.65 11.36
C PHE A 412 30.05 -1.29 11.88
N LYS A 413 30.65 -0.22 11.37
CA LYS A 413 31.99 0.25 11.71
C LYS A 413 32.15 0.50 13.21
N GLY A 414 33.37 0.35 13.73
CA GLY A 414 33.67 0.67 15.13
C GLY A 414 33.14 -0.36 16.12
N ASN A 415 32.92 -1.61 15.68
CA ASN A 415 32.59 -2.78 16.51
C ASN A 415 33.69 -3.85 16.37
N PHE A 416 33.53 -4.98 17.08
CA PHE A 416 34.48 -6.10 17.12
C PHE A 416 33.97 -7.35 16.39
N PHE A 417 33.30 -7.17 15.24
CA PHE A 417 32.80 -8.28 14.43
C PHE A 417 33.91 -9.06 13.74
N THR A 418 33.79 -10.39 13.73
CA THR A 418 34.79 -11.31 13.17
C THR A 418 34.78 -11.38 11.64
N ASN A 419 33.66 -11.04 10.99
CA ASN A 419 33.47 -11.06 9.54
C ASN A 419 33.27 -9.66 8.94
N TYR A 420 33.77 -8.62 9.60
CA TYR A 420 33.72 -7.24 9.10
C TYR A 420 34.82 -6.99 8.04
N ILE A 421 34.57 -7.43 6.82
CA ILE A 421 35.45 -7.25 5.66
C ILE A 421 34.70 -6.54 4.52
N PRO A 422 35.29 -5.57 3.80
CA PRO A 422 34.55 -4.71 2.85
C PRO A 422 33.76 -5.43 1.75
N ASN A 423 34.21 -6.61 1.29
CA ASN A 423 33.47 -7.40 0.31
C ASN A 423 33.76 -8.90 0.49
N PRO A 424 33.00 -9.62 1.34
CA PRO A 424 33.19 -11.05 1.57
C PRO A 424 32.73 -11.93 0.40
N GLY A 425 31.99 -11.37 -0.57
CA GLY A 425 31.14 -12.15 -1.48
C GLY A 425 29.86 -12.65 -0.79
N CYS A 426 29.00 -13.37 -1.53
CA CYS A 426 27.74 -13.91 -1.01
C CYS A 426 27.49 -15.32 -1.53
N THR A 427 27.43 -16.30 -0.61
CA THR A 427 27.16 -17.71 -0.92
C THR A 427 25.77 -18.18 -0.51
N THR A 428 25.03 -17.32 0.20
CA THR A 428 23.72 -17.59 0.81
C THR A 428 22.55 -16.98 0.03
N PHE A 429 22.83 -16.23 -1.05
CA PHE A 429 21.82 -15.63 -1.93
C PHE A 429 20.94 -16.71 -2.55
N ALA A 430 19.67 -16.75 -2.14
CA ALA A 430 18.70 -17.75 -2.57
C ALA A 430 17.32 -17.09 -2.80
N PRO A 431 17.12 -16.43 -3.95
CA PRO A 431 15.86 -15.76 -4.27
C PRO A 431 14.75 -16.77 -4.65
N GLN A 432 13.51 -16.36 -4.45
CA GLN A 432 12.27 -17.01 -4.82
C GLN A 432 11.40 -15.96 -5.53
N VAL A 433 10.88 -16.29 -6.71
CA VAL A 433 10.09 -15.34 -7.50
C VAL A 433 8.75 -15.95 -7.87
N ARG A 434 7.70 -15.14 -7.72
CA ARG A 434 6.33 -15.47 -8.12
C ARG A 434 5.67 -14.28 -8.80
N ALA A 435 4.64 -14.53 -9.60
CA ALA A 435 3.80 -13.45 -10.10
C ALA A 435 3.13 -12.69 -8.94
N ASN A 436 2.95 -11.38 -9.10
CA ASN A 436 2.04 -10.64 -8.23
C ASN A 436 0.58 -10.98 -8.58
N SER A 437 -0.35 -10.69 -7.68
CA SER A 437 -1.75 -11.11 -7.81
C SER A 437 -2.52 -10.45 -8.96
N ILE A 438 -2.00 -9.35 -9.52
CA ILE A 438 -2.63 -8.62 -10.63
C ILE A 438 -1.88 -8.81 -11.96
N LEU A 439 -0.87 -9.69 -12.00
CA LEU A 439 -0.04 -9.99 -13.17
C LEU A 439 0.63 -8.77 -13.82
N SER A 440 0.74 -7.65 -13.09
CA SER A 440 1.46 -6.44 -13.54
C SER A 440 2.96 -6.50 -13.25
N GLY A 441 3.40 -7.54 -12.55
CA GLY A 441 4.71 -7.58 -11.91
C GLY A 441 4.99 -8.88 -11.17
N TYR A 442 6.16 -8.95 -10.56
CA TYR A 442 6.64 -10.13 -9.86
C TYR A 442 7.11 -9.76 -8.46
N ILE A 443 6.97 -10.70 -7.53
CA ILE A 443 7.38 -10.57 -6.14
C ILE A 443 8.61 -11.44 -5.93
N ILE A 444 9.69 -10.81 -5.45
CA ILE A 444 10.93 -11.45 -5.05
C ILE A 444 10.90 -11.62 -3.54
N SER A 445 11.18 -12.83 -3.07
CA SER A 445 11.31 -13.21 -1.67
C SER A 445 12.49 -14.17 -1.51
N GLY A 446 12.83 -14.61 -0.30
CA GLY A 446 13.88 -15.62 -0.10
C GLY A 446 14.98 -15.16 0.85
N ILE A 447 16.19 -15.69 0.65
CA ILE A 447 17.34 -15.44 1.54
C ILE A 447 18.29 -14.44 0.88
N ASP A 448 18.69 -13.44 1.67
CA ASP A 448 19.67 -12.41 1.30
C ASP A 448 19.34 -11.67 -0.01
N ILE A 449 18.05 -11.49 -0.30
CA ILE A 449 17.54 -10.80 -1.50
C ILE A 449 17.84 -9.29 -1.51
N GLY A 450 18.31 -8.75 -0.40
CA GLY A 450 18.72 -7.36 -0.28
C GLY A 450 17.58 -6.41 0.05
N PHE A 451 17.89 -5.12 -0.08
CA PHE A 451 17.03 -4.01 0.35
C PHE A 451 16.68 -3.06 -0.80
N ASP A 452 17.09 -3.38 -2.03
CA ASP A 452 16.91 -2.56 -3.23
C ASP A 452 16.48 -3.40 -4.44
N GLY A 453 15.38 -3.01 -5.08
CA GLY A 453 14.85 -3.64 -6.29
C GLY A 453 15.67 -3.34 -7.56
N GLN A 454 16.46 -2.27 -7.59
CA GLN A 454 17.19 -1.81 -8.80
C GLN A 454 18.25 -2.80 -9.29
N SER A 455 18.73 -3.68 -8.41
CA SER A 455 19.65 -4.75 -8.78
C SER A 455 18.99 -5.88 -9.58
N TYR A 456 17.65 -5.90 -9.68
CA TYR A 456 16.92 -6.96 -10.37
C TYR A 456 16.43 -6.53 -11.76
N LYS A 457 16.61 -7.42 -12.74
CA LYS A 457 16.13 -7.27 -14.11
C LYS A 457 15.34 -8.48 -14.58
N PHE A 458 14.14 -8.24 -15.07
CA PHE A 458 13.28 -9.23 -15.72
C PHE A 458 13.80 -9.55 -17.13
N ASN A 459 13.92 -10.84 -17.44
CA ASN A 459 14.58 -11.37 -18.64
C ASN A 459 15.96 -10.74 -18.91
N GLY A 460 16.69 -10.38 -17.85
CA GLY A 460 18.03 -9.79 -17.92
C GLY A 460 18.10 -8.33 -18.38
N THR A 461 17.00 -7.72 -18.82
CA THR A 461 17.00 -6.40 -19.49
C THR A 461 16.08 -5.39 -18.84
N GLU A 462 14.83 -5.76 -18.54
CA GLU A 462 13.82 -4.83 -18.01
C GLU A 462 14.04 -4.61 -16.50
N PRO A 463 14.24 -3.37 -16.02
CA PRO A 463 14.51 -3.12 -14.61
C PRO A 463 13.23 -3.27 -13.75
N CYS A 464 13.42 -3.55 -12.46
CA CYS A 464 12.36 -3.50 -11.46
C CYS A 464 11.91 -2.04 -11.21
N TYR A 465 10.78 -1.64 -11.80
CA TYR A 465 10.22 -0.30 -11.59
C TYR A 465 9.41 -0.24 -10.29
N PHE A 466 9.51 0.89 -9.58
CA PHE A 466 8.70 1.25 -8.40
C PHE A 466 8.52 0.13 -7.36
N PRO A 467 9.61 -0.40 -6.75
CA PRO A 467 9.46 -1.47 -5.78
C PRO A 467 8.63 -1.00 -4.57
N SER A 468 7.57 -1.72 -4.23
CA SER A 468 6.93 -1.64 -2.90
C SER A 468 7.42 -2.83 -2.07
N PHE A 469 7.90 -2.62 -0.85
CA PHE A 469 8.71 -3.64 -0.16
C PHE A 469 8.43 -3.78 1.33
N ARG A 470 8.61 -5.03 1.80
CA ARG A 470 8.98 -5.36 3.18
C ARG A 470 10.48 -5.62 3.16
N LEU A 471 11.27 -4.73 3.76
CA LEU A 471 12.73 -4.82 3.77
C LEU A 471 13.22 -6.22 4.15
N GLY A 472 14.20 -6.74 3.41
CA GLY A 472 14.79 -8.07 3.62
C GLY A 472 13.85 -9.28 3.41
N LYS A 473 12.55 -9.04 3.19
CA LYS A 473 11.52 -10.07 3.15
C LYS A 473 10.89 -10.24 1.78
N GLU A 474 10.36 -9.15 1.21
CA GLU A 474 9.65 -9.16 -0.08
C GLU A 474 9.86 -7.85 -0.85
N ILE A 475 10.19 -7.95 -2.15
CA ILE A 475 10.26 -6.84 -3.10
C ILE A 475 9.22 -7.08 -4.19
N ASN A 476 8.22 -6.21 -4.31
CA ASN A 476 7.23 -6.25 -5.39
C ASN A 476 7.68 -5.35 -6.54
N CYS A 477 8.09 -5.95 -7.65
CA CYS A 477 8.56 -5.26 -8.85
C CYS A 477 7.44 -5.10 -9.87
N ILE A 478 7.27 -3.89 -10.41
CA ILE A 478 6.37 -3.64 -11.53
C ILE A 478 7.18 -3.75 -12.82
N VAL A 479 6.63 -4.42 -13.83
CA VAL A 479 7.14 -4.40 -15.21
C VAL A 479 6.18 -3.58 -16.08
N ASN A 480 6.71 -2.82 -17.04
CA ASN A 480 5.86 -2.07 -17.96
C ASN A 480 4.95 -3.03 -18.76
N ASN A 481 3.73 -2.62 -19.15
CA ASN A 481 2.84 -3.31 -20.11
C ASN A 481 2.22 -4.69 -19.73
N ASN A 482 1.93 -5.01 -18.45
CA ASN A 482 1.13 -6.21 -18.07
C ASN A 482 1.57 -7.55 -18.70
N TYR A 483 2.88 -7.77 -18.89
CA TYR A 483 3.41 -8.91 -19.65
C TYR A 483 3.12 -10.30 -19.08
N LEU A 484 2.70 -10.45 -17.83
CA LEU A 484 2.75 -11.76 -17.17
C LEU A 484 1.55 -12.67 -17.40
N ALA A 485 0.47 -12.20 -18.02
CA ALA A 485 -0.75 -13.01 -18.23
C ALA A 485 -0.49 -14.35 -18.95
N ASN A 486 0.48 -14.38 -19.87
CA ASN A 486 0.82 -15.58 -20.65
C ASN A 486 2.24 -16.11 -20.37
N VAL A 487 2.91 -15.58 -19.34
CA VAL A 487 4.29 -15.96 -19.03
C VAL A 487 4.27 -17.20 -18.15
N ARG A 488 4.73 -18.32 -18.70
CA ARG A 488 4.83 -19.59 -17.98
C ARG A 488 6.02 -19.65 -17.01
N TYR A 489 7.14 -19.07 -17.44
CA TYR A 489 8.37 -18.93 -16.66
C TYR A 489 9.18 -17.75 -17.21
N ALA A 490 10.04 -17.14 -16.39
CA ALA A 490 10.87 -16.00 -16.78
C ALA A 490 12.22 -16.01 -16.05
N SER A 491 13.23 -15.39 -16.65
CA SER A 491 14.56 -15.25 -16.04
C SER A 491 14.63 -13.95 -15.23
N ILE A 492 15.29 -14.00 -14.08
CA ILE A 492 15.51 -12.88 -13.18
C ILE A 492 17.01 -12.76 -12.94
N LEU A 493 17.59 -11.69 -13.47
CA LEU A 493 18.99 -11.35 -13.29
C LEU A 493 19.12 -10.45 -12.07
N ASN A 494 19.93 -10.85 -11.09
CA ASN A 494 20.46 -9.94 -10.09
C ASN A 494 21.84 -9.43 -10.54
N THR A 495 21.98 -8.14 -10.82
CA THR A 495 23.23 -7.54 -11.32
C THR A 495 24.30 -7.40 -10.25
N TRP A 496 23.94 -7.44 -8.95
CA TRP A 496 24.91 -7.35 -7.86
C TRP A 496 25.59 -8.70 -7.61
N HIS A 497 24.81 -9.76 -7.47
CA HIS A 497 25.31 -11.12 -7.33
C HIS A 497 25.76 -11.74 -8.67
N ASN A 498 25.47 -11.07 -9.79
CA ASN A 498 25.73 -11.55 -11.15
C ASN A 498 25.14 -12.95 -11.41
N THR A 499 23.91 -13.18 -10.94
CA THR A 499 23.19 -14.46 -11.03
C THR A 499 21.92 -14.28 -11.86
N ASN A 500 21.67 -15.20 -12.80
CA ASN A 500 20.47 -15.20 -13.65
C ASN A 500 19.74 -16.52 -13.48
N TYR A 501 18.66 -16.50 -12.70
CA TYR A 501 17.86 -17.70 -12.39
C TYR A 501 16.52 -17.65 -13.13
N THR A 502 15.99 -18.80 -13.54
CA THR A 502 14.69 -18.90 -14.21
C THR A 502 13.65 -19.48 -13.25
N PHE A 503 12.51 -18.82 -13.09
CA PHE A 503 11.43 -19.20 -12.18
C PHE A 503 10.15 -19.51 -12.93
N ALA A 504 9.38 -20.48 -12.45
CA ALA A 504 8.03 -20.76 -12.94
C ALA A 504 7.04 -19.73 -12.39
N PHE A 505 6.15 -19.25 -13.26
CA PHE A 505 5.05 -18.34 -12.92
C PHE A 505 3.70 -19.06 -12.88
N ILE A 506 3.66 -20.31 -13.34
CA ILE A 506 2.52 -21.25 -13.23
C ILE A 506 2.98 -22.56 -12.59
N SER A 507 2.07 -23.28 -11.91
CA SER A 507 2.34 -24.66 -11.50
C SER A 507 2.38 -25.56 -12.74
N SER A 508 3.44 -26.35 -12.87
CA SER A 508 3.57 -27.34 -13.93
C SER A 508 4.49 -28.46 -13.44
N PRO A 509 4.19 -29.73 -13.78
CA PRO A 509 5.09 -30.82 -13.46
C PRO A 509 6.41 -30.74 -14.23
N PRO A 510 7.50 -31.32 -13.66
CA PRO A 510 8.77 -31.49 -14.37
C PRO A 510 8.57 -32.14 -15.72
N ASP A 511 9.19 -31.63 -16.77
CA ASP A 511 9.06 -32.18 -18.13
C ASP A 511 10.43 -32.46 -18.74
N ALA A 512 10.70 -33.72 -19.09
CA ALA A 512 11.96 -34.16 -19.67
C ALA A 512 11.85 -34.21 -21.19
N SER A 513 12.76 -33.53 -21.89
CA SER A 513 12.84 -33.52 -23.35
C SER A 513 13.95 -34.43 -23.89
N LEU A 514 15.02 -34.63 -23.11
CA LEU A 514 16.12 -35.52 -23.44
C LEU A 514 16.70 -36.16 -22.18
N VAL A 515 16.80 -37.49 -22.14
CA VAL A 515 17.48 -38.22 -21.07
C VAL A 515 18.64 -39.04 -21.66
N SER A 516 19.87 -38.61 -21.33
CA SER A 516 21.10 -39.31 -21.70
C SER A 516 21.61 -40.13 -20.51
N VAL A 517 21.91 -41.41 -20.75
CA VAL A 517 22.39 -42.35 -19.74
C VAL A 517 23.88 -42.64 -19.96
N SER A 518 24.70 -42.48 -18.92
CA SER A 518 26.12 -42.86 -18.95
C SER A 518 26.52 -43.55 -17.65
N LEU A 519 26.81 -44.85 -17.70
CA LEU A 519 27.09 -45.71 -16.54
C LEU A 519 26.02 -45.58 -15.44
N ASN A 520 26.33 -44.84 -14.37
CA ASN A 520 25.45 -44.58 -13.23
C ASN A 520 24.92 -43.14 -13.19
N THR A 521 25.16 -42.34 -14.22
CA THR A 521 24.79 -40.92 -14.29
C THR A 521 23.72 -40.70 -15.34
N LEU A 522 22.66 -39.98 -14.95
CA LEU A 522 21.65 -39.47 -15.87
C LEU A 522 21.88 -37.97 -16.07
N THR A 523 21.83 -37.55 -17.34
CA THR A 523 21.71 -36.14 -17.72
C THR A 523 20.34 -35.94 -18.35
N ILE A 524 19.49 -35.16 -17.68
CA ILE A 524 18.10 -34.92 -18.04
C ILE A 524 17.98 -33.45 -18.45
N ASP A 525 17.73 -33.18 -19.72
CA ASP A 525 17.37 -31.85 -20.22
C ASP A 525 15.83 -31.74 -20.31
N GLY A 526 15.28 -30.55 -20.06
CA GLY A 526 13.84 -30.38 -19.87
C GLY A 526 13.43 -29.00 -19.38
N THR A 527 12.32 -28.92 -18.65
CA THR A 527 11.80 -27.69 -18.02
C THR A 527 11.13 -28.00 -16.67
N TYR A 528 10.92 -26.97 -15.83
CA TYR A 528 10.21 -27.05 -14.53
C TYR A 528 10.90 -27.90 -13.44
N PHE A 529 12.23 -28.06 -13.51
CA PHE A 529 12.99 -28.76 -12.47
C PHE A 529 13.17 -27.92 -11.20
N SER A 530 14.08 -26.94 -11.22
CA SER A 530 14.28 -26.00 -10.12
C SER A 530 15.23 -24.90 -10.57
N SER A 531 15.05 -23.66 -10.13
CA SER A 531 15.90 -22.55 -10.56
C SER A 531 17.39 -22.75 -10.24
N TYR A 532 17.67 -23.40 -9.10
CA TYR A 532 19.01 -23.74 -8.59
C TYR A 532 18.92 -24.87 -7.55
N MET A 533 20.06 -25.44 -7.12
CA MET A 533 20.10 -26.46 -6.07
C MET A 533 19.54 -25.93 -4.75
N GLY A 534 18.51 -26.60 -4.20
CA GLY A 534 17.90 -26.26 -2.91
C GLY A 534 16.77 -25.21 -2.96
N GLN A 535 16.44 -24.66 -4.13
CA GLN A 535 15.27 -23.77 -4.28
C GLN A 535 13.95 -24.49 -3.97
N SER A 536 13.83 -25.75 -4.39
CA SER A 536 12.72 -26.66 -4.12
C SER A 536 13.23 -28.08 -3.86
N ILE A 537 12.40 -28.91 -3.23
CA ILE A 537 12.70 -30.32 -2.99
C ILE A 537 12.52 -31.08 -4.30
N GLN A 538 13.58 -31.68 -4.82
CA GLN A 538 13.53 -32.51 -6.02
C GLN A 538 13.94 -33.94 -5.73
N THR A 539 13.30 -34.90 -6.39
CA THR A 539 13.74 -36.30 -6.36
C THR A 539 13.73 -36.91 -7.76
N VAL A 540 14.71 -37.78 -8.03
CA VAL A 540 14.78 -38.56 -9.26
C VAL A 540 14.93 -40.02 -8.88
N LYS A 541 14.13 -40.90 -9.50
CA LYS A 541 14.24 -42.36 -9.36
C LYS A 541 14.26 -43.01 -10.73
N ILE A 542 15.13 -43.98 -10.94
CA ILE A 542 15.22 -44.78 -12.17
C ILE A 542 15.23 -46.26 -11.81
N ALA A 543 14.34 -47.07 -12.40
CA ALA A 543 14.21 -48.50 -12.09
C ALA A 543 14.09 -48.77 -10.57
N ASN A 544 13.33 -47.92 -9.86
CA ASN A 544 13.15 -47.93 -8.41
C ASN A 544 14.43 -47.64 -7.58
N ILE A 545 15.51 -47.20 -8.22
CA ILE A 545 16.76 -46.77 -7.58
C ILE A 545 16.74 -45.25 -7.44
N ASN A 546 17.04 -44.74 -6.25
CA ASN A 546 17.19 -43.30 -6.03
C ASN A 546 18.43 -42.76 -6.76
N CYS A 547 18.25 -41.70 -7.54
CA CYS A 547 19.32 -41.00 -8.24
C CYS A 547 19.62 -39.69 -7.50
N ALA A 548 20.80 -39.59 -6.89
CA ALA A 548 21.20 -38.42 -6.12
C ALA A 548 21.55 -37.26 -7.07
N ILE A 549 20.80 -36.16 -6.97
CA ILE A 549 20.99 -34.98 -7.82
C ILE A 549 22.31 -34.29 -7.43
N SER A 550 23.24 -34.20 -8.38
CA SER A 550 24.54 -33.54 -8.21
C SER A 550 24.54 -32.11 -8.73
N ALA A 551 23.72 -31.81 -9.74
CA ALA A 551 23.51 -30.46 -10.25
C ALA A 551 22.11 -30.29 -10.84
N THR A 552 21.53 -29.10 -10.71
CA THR A 552 20.25 -28.77 -11.33
C THR A 552 20.16 -27.28 -11.68
N ASN A 553 19.42 -26.99 -12.73
CA ASN A 553 18.84 -25.68 -13.03
C ASN A 553 17.46 -25.89 -13.67
N PHE A 554 16.78 -24.80 -14.04
CA PHE A 554 15.40 -24.87 -14.50
C PHE A 554 15.20 -25.81 -15.70
N PHE A 555 16.25 -25.98 -16.51
CA PHE A 555 16.25 -26.70 -17.77
C PHE A 555 17.04 -28.02 -17.75
N LYS A 556 17.77 -28.33 -16.67
CA LYS A 556 18.67 -29.49 -16.63
C LYS A 556 18.83 -30.08 -15.23
N ILE A 557 18.79 -31.40 -15.13
CA ILE A 557 19.21 -32.18 -13.95
C ILE A 557 20.38 -33.09 -14.33
N VAL A 558 21.37 -33.17 -13.46
CA VAL A 558 22.40 -34.23 -13.46
C VAL A 558 22.27 -34.99 -12.14
N CYS A 559 22.12 -36.30 -12.21
CA CYS A 559 22.03 -37.14 -11.02
C CYS A 559 22.84 -38.43 -11.19
N THR A 560 23.30 -38.99 -10.08
CA THR A 560 24.09 -40.23 -10.06
C THR A 560 23.48 -41.23 -9.08
N THR A 561 23.31 -42.47 -9.50
CA THR A 561 22.84 -43.57 -8.63
C THR A 561 23.99 -44.17 -7.84
N LEU A 562 23.71 -44.63 -6.61
CA LEU A 562 24.70 -45.35 -5.78
C LEU A 562 24.91 -46.80 -6.26
N SER A 563 23.89 -47.41 -6.86
CA SER A 563 23.94 -48.73 -7.46
C SER A 563 23.94 -48.65 -8.98
N THR A 564 24.45 -49.68 -9.63
CA THR A 564 24.49 -49.78 -11.09
C THR A 564 23.08 -49.72 -11.68
N ILE A 565 22.88 -48.86 -12.68
CA ILE A 565 21.61 -48.81 -13.41
C ILE A 565 21.52 -50.10 -14.25
N PRO A 566 20.42 -50.87 -14.17
CA PRO A 566 20.25 -52.03 -15.03
C PRO A 566 20.33 -51.61 -16.50
N SER A 567 21.37 -52.04 -17.22
CA SER A 567 21.52 -51.75 -18.65
C SER A 567 20.68 -52.73 -19.46
N THR A 568 19.45 -52.33 -19.82
CA THR A 568 18.53 -53.13 -20.64
C THR A 568 18.19 -52.41 -21.94
N SER A 569 17.83 -53.17 -22.96
CA SER A 569 17.13 -52.64 -24.14
C SER A 569 15.67 -52.31 -23.81
N ASP A 570 15.10 -52.97 -22.80
CA ASP A 570 13.75 -52.71 -22.32
C ASP A 570 13.67 -51.39 -21.59
N SER A 571 12.56 -50.69 -21.76
CA SER A 571 12.30 -49.40 -21.16
C SER A 571 12.07 -49.52 -19.64
N GLN A 572 12.82 -48.74 -18.85
CA GLN A 572 12.72 -48.65 -17.41
C GLN A 572 11.98 -47.38 -16.98
N LEU A 573 11.30 -47.41 -15.83
CA LEU A 573 10.56 -46.27 -15.30
C LEU A 573 11.50 -45.24 -14.65
N LEU A 574 11.46 -44.01 -15.16
CA LEU A 574 12.05 -42.80 -14.61
C LEU A 574 10.94 -41.95 -13.97
N THR A 575 11.11 -41.59 -12.71
CA THR A 575 10.22 -40.68 -11.98
C THR A 575 10.99 -39.44 -11.58
N ILE A 576 10.47 -38.26 -11.94
CA ILE A 576 11.03 -36.96 -11.57
C ILE A 576 9.96 -36.21 -10.77
N SER A 577 10.30 -35.73 -9.58
CA SER A 577 9.43 -34.87 -8.79
C SER A 577 10.09 -33.56 -8.41
N ASN A 578 9.28 -32.51 -8.35
CA ASN A 578 9.62 -31.18 -7.86
C ASN A 578 8.50 -30.70 -6.92
N SER A 579 8.81 -30.59 -5.63
CA SER A 579 7.85 -30.33 -4.56
C SER A 579 6.68 -31.34 -4.60
N ASN A 580 5.48 -30.90 -4.99
CA ASN A 580 4.28 -31.75 -5.04
C ASN A 580 3.97 -32.29 -6.44
N GLU A 581 4.69 -31.82 -7.46
CA GLU A 581 4.46 -32.20 -8.83
C GLU A 581 5.39 -33.36 -9.22
N THR A 582 4.84 -34.37 -9.89
CA THR A 582 5.58 -35.56 -10.31
C THR A 582 5.22 -35.94 -11.74
N LYS A 583 6.24 -36.25 -12.55
CA LYS A 583 6.06 -36.80 -13.90
C LYS A 583 6.89 -38.07 -14.08
N ASN A 584 6.27 -39.07 -14.70
CA ASN A 584 6.90 -40.35 -15.00
C ASN A 584 7.21 -40.46 -16.50
N PHE A 585 8.29 -41.17 -16.83
CA PHE A 585 8.71 -41.46 -18.18
C PHE A 585 9.25 -42.89 -18.26
N TYR A 586 9.08 -43.55 -19.39
CA TYR A 586 9.83 -44.76 -19.72
C TYR A 586 11.07 -44.38 -20.54
N ILE A 587 12.23 -44.94 -20.19
CA ILE A 587 13.51 -44.69 -20.87
C ILE A 587 14.29 -45.99 -21.07
N GLN A 588 15.04 -46.10 -22.15
CA GLN A 588 16.06 -47.14 -22.28
C GLN A 588 17.32 -46.72 -21.51
N THR A 589 17.88 -47.67 -20.76
CA THR A 589 18.99 -47.47 -19.82
C THR A 589 20.31 -48.03 -20.31
N SER A 590 20.40 -48.41 -21.59
CA SER A 590 21.66 -48.82 -22.22
C SER A 590 22.66 -47.66 -22.17
N ASP A 591 23.90 -47.97 -21.83
CA ASP A 591 24.97 -46.97 -21.73
C ASP A 591 25.15 -46.21 -23.06
N GLY A 592 25.16 -44.89 -23.00
CA GLY A 592 25.23 -44.00 -24.17
C GLY A 592 23.90 -43.78 -24.91
N TYR A 593 22.79 -44.38 -24.47
CA TYR A 593 21.49 -44.17 -25.13
C TYR A 593 20.93 -42.77 -24.88
N SER A 594 20.27 -42.21 -25.91
CA SER A 594 19.68 -40.89 -25.93
C SER A 594 18.16 -40.98 -26.09
N ASN A 595 17.44 -40.82 -24.98
CA ASN A 595 15.97 -40.87 -24.95
C ASN A 595 15.42 -39.48 -25.28
N SER A 596 14.93 -39.28 -26.50
CA SER A 596 14.53 -37.96 -27.02
C SER A 596 13.23 -37.99 -27.85
N LYS A 597 12.52 -39.12 -27.89
CA LYS A 597 11.26 -39.24 -28.61
C LYS A 597 10.14 -38.57 -27.83
N THR A 598 9.23 -37.90 -28.52
CA THR A 598 8.06 -37.26 -27.93
C THR A 598 6.80 -38.09 -28.19
N CYS A 599 5.88 -38.12 -27.23
CA CYS A 599 4.62 -38.84 -27.38
C CYS A 599 3.47 -37.91 -27.82
N PRO A 600 2.47 -38.42 -28.57
CA PRO A 600 1.28 -37.65 -28.95
C PRO A 600 0.52 -37.14 -27.72
N ASN A 601 0.16 -35.85 -27.72
CA ASN A 601 -0.63 -35.20 -26.66
C ASN A 601 -0.11 -35.44 -25.21
N ASP A 602 1.19 -35.72 -25.03
CA ASP A 602 1.76 -36.08 -23.72
C ASP A 602 0.98 -37.23 -23.02
N CYS A 603 0.49 -38.20 -23.80
CA CYS A 603 -0.31 -39.34 -23.31
C CYS A 603 -1.56 -38.94 -22.51
N SER A 604 -2.14 -37.78 -22.86
CA SER A 604 -3.32 -37.12 -22.26
C SER A 604 -3.28 -36.98 -20.72
N THR A 605 -2.08 -36.59 -20.23
CA THR A 605 -1.61 -36.33 -18.85
C THR A 605 -1.03 -37.54 -18.13
N ASN A 606 -0.08 -37.31 -17.20
CA ASN A 606 0.56 -38.33 -16.34
C ASN A 606 -0.45 -39.17 -15.52
N SER A 607 -1.70 -38.72 -15.40
CA SER A 607 -2.79 -39.46 -14.75
C SER A 607 -3.37 -40.59 -15.61
N LYS A 608 -3.22 -40.53 -16.94
CA LYS A 608 -3.83 -41.47 -17.89
C LYS A 608 -2.82 -42.36 -18.62
N GLY A 609 -1.60 -41.91 -18.78
CA GLY A 609 -0.53 -42.70 -19.36
C GLY A 609 0.86 -42.11 -19.15
N ILE A 610 1.87 -42.92 -19.45
CA ILE A 610 3.29 -42.60 -19.29
C ILE A 610 3.95 -42.65 -20.67
N CYS A 611 4.67 -41.59 -21.05
CA CYS A 611 5.38 -41.54 -22.31
C CYS A 611 6.68 -42.34 -22.26
N ASP A 612 6.91 -43.20 -23.25
CA ASP A 612 8.21 -43.82 -23.50
C ASP A 612 9.06 -42.95 -24.41
N LEU A 613 10.07 -42.30 -23.83
CA LEU A 613 11.00 -41.40 -24.52
C LEU A 613 11.98 -42.15 -25.44
N SER A 614 12.03 -43.49 -25.36
CA SER A 614 12.84 -44.32 -26.26
C SER A 614 12.10 -44.68 -27.55
N THR A 615 10.78 -44.88 -27.49
CA THR A 615 9.95 -45.33 -28.64
C THR A 615 8.99 -44.25 -29.16
N GLY A 616 8.59 -43.28 -28.34
CA GLY A 616 7.54 -42.29 -28.64
C GLY A 616 6.11 -42.82 -28.47
N ILE A 617 5.94 -43.96 -27.79
CA ILE A 617 4.65 -44.63 -27.58
C ILE A 617 4.12 -44.34 -26.17
N CYS A 618 2.81 -44.12 -26.05
CA CYS A 618 2.13 -43.98 -24.76
C CYS A 618 1.79 -45.33 -24.14
N VAL A 619 2.22 -45.55 -22.91
CA VAL A 619 1.80 -46.68 -22.07
C VAL A 619 0.62 -46.22 -21.22
N CYS A 620 -0.57 -46.72 -21.51
CA CYS A 620 -1.78 -46.30 -20.81
C CYS A 620 -1.93 -46.95 -19.44
N ASN A 621 -2.36 -46.16 -18.47
CA ASN A 621 -2.73 -46.65 -17.15
C ASN A 621 -3.94 -47.58 -17.27
N ILE A 622 -4.08 -48.48 -16.30
CA ILE A 622 -5.20 -49.43 -16.23
C ILE A 622 -6.52 -48.66 -16.27
N GLY A 623 -7.46 -49.15 -17.09
CA GLY A 623 -8.73 -48.48 -17.34
C GLY A 623 -8.68 -47.44 -18.45
N PHE A 624 -7.51 -47.13 -19.03
CA PHE A 624 -7.34 -46.21 -20.15
C PHE A 624 -6.79 -46.90 -21.42
N GLY A 625 -7.05 -46.33 -22.60
CA GLY A 625 -6.56 -46.86 -23.88
C GLY A 625 -6.52 -45.84 -25.01
N GLY A 626 -6.15 -46.28 -26.21
CA GLY A 626 -5.95 -45.41 -27.38
C GLY A 626 -4.52 -44.89 -27.53
N ASN A 627 -4.18 -44.32 -28.69
CA ASN A 627 -2.80 -43.90 -29.01
C ASN A 627 -2.23 -42.81 -28.08
N ASP A 628 -3.10 -42.05 -27.42
CA ASP A 628 -2.76 -41.04 -26.41
C ASP A 628 -3.43 -41.30 -25.04
N CYS A 629 -3.94 -42.50 -24.79
CA CYS A 629 -4.56 -42.92 -23.52
C CYS A 629 -5.87 -42.22 -23.12
N SER A 630 -6.63 -41.72 -24.10
CA SER A 630 -7.89 -41.02 -23.86
C SER A 630 -9.16 -41.91 -23.75
N SER A 631 -9.14 -43.20 -24.07
CA SER A 631 -10.31 -44.13 -24.03
C SER A 631 -10.41 -44.95 -22.72
N VAL A 632 -11.51 -45.67 -22.43
CA VAL A 632 -11.76 -46.43 -21.15
C VAL A 632 -11.99 -47.96 -21.34
N GLN A 633 -11.54 -48.87 -20.42
CA GLN A 633 -11.64 -50.37 -20.56
C GLN A 633 -11.78 -51.20 -19.21
N CYS A 634 -12.43 -52.40 -19.20
CA CYS A 634 -12.53 -53.39 -18.07
C CYS A 634 -11.19 -54.13 -17.77
N PHE A 635 -10.96 -54.54 -16.51
CA PHE A 635 -9.74 -55.24 -16.02
C PHE A 635 -9.68 -56.76 -16.34
N ASP A 636 -10.77 -57.51 -16.16
CA ASP A 636 -10.97 -58.90 -16.63
C ASP A 636 -12.36 -59.01 -17.28
N GLN A 637 -12.45 -59.63 -18.46
CA GLN A 637 -13.70 -59.75 -19.21
C GLN A 637 -14.71 -60.72 -18.57
N ASN A 638 -14.25 -61.71 -17.81
CA ASN A 638 -15.11 -62.76 -17.25
C ASN A 638 -15.16 -62.81 -15.72
N CYS A 639 -14.52 -61.87 -15.01
CA CYS A 639 -14.52 -61.78 -13.55
C CYS A 639 -14.23 -63.15 -12.89
N SER A 640 -13.17 -63.82 -13.35
CA SER A 640 -12.72 -65.18 -13.00
C SER A 640 -13.80 -66.26 -12.91
N GLY A 641 -14.95 -66.06 -13.55
CA GLY A 641 -16.09 -66.97 -13.54
C GLY A 641 -17.02 -66.87 -12.33
N PHE A 642 -16.73 -65.98 -11.37
CA PHE A 642 -17.53 -65.78 -10.15
C PHE A 642 -18.23 -64.42 -10.11
N GLY A 643 -18.26 -63.69 -11.24
CA GLY A 643 -18.93 -62.39 -11.36
C GLY A 643 -19.27 -61.92 -12.78
N ILE A 644 -19.74 -60.67 -12.92
CA ILE A 644 -20.20 -60.05 -14.19
C ILE A 644 -19.55 -58.67 -14.40
N CYS A 645 -18.88 -58.39 -15.54
CA CYS A 645 -18.25 -57.06 -15.82
C CYS A 645 -19.27 -56.03 -16.32
N ASN A 646 -19.19 -54.81 -15.77
CA ASN A 646 -19.86 -53.62 -16.27
C ASN A 646 -18.96 -52.89 -17.28
N ILE A 647 -19.20 -53.08 -18.58
CA ILE A 647 -18.40 -52.48 -19.66
C ILE A 647 -18.48 -50.94 -19.75
N THR A 648 -19.34 -50.28 -18.97
CA THR A 648 -19.44 -48.82 -18.94
C THR A 648 -18.55 -48.21 -17.84
N THR A 649 -18.30 -48.95 -16.74
CA THR A 649 -17.44 -48.51 -15.62
C THR A 649 -16.11 -49.26 -15.53
N GLY A 650 -16.01 -50.46 -16.10
CA GLY A 650 -14.83 -51.33 -16.02
C GLY A 650 -14.80 -52.31 -14.83
N GLU A 651 -15.87 -52.41 -14.03
CA GLU A 651 -15.89 -53.14 -12.73
C GLU A 651 -16.61 -54.50 -12.79
N CYS A 652 -16.14 -55.49 -12.02
CA CYS A 652 -16.73 -56.82 -11.85
C CYS A 652 -17.61 -56.96 -10.59
N LYS A 653 -18.77 -57.63 -10.69
CA LYS A 653 -19.67 -57.93 -9.55
C LYS A 653 -19.64 -59.41 -9.15
N CYS A 654 -19.18 -59.74 -7.94
CA CYS A 654 -18.94 -61.12 -7.45
C CYS A 654 -20.14 -61.83 -6.77
N ASP A 655 -20.04 -63.16 -6.61
CA ASP A 655 -20.97 -64.00 -5.81
C ASP A 655 -20.78 -63.85 -4.28
N SER A 656 -21.61 -64.53 -3.47
CA SER A 656 -21.61 -64.36 -2.00
C SER A 656 -20.48 -65.11 -1.24
N SER A 657 -19.75 -66.00 -1.91
CA SER A 657 -18.66 -66.80 -1.33
C SER A 657 -17.27 -66.34 -1.76
N HIS A 658 -17.20 -65.49 -2.79
CA HIS A 658 -15.98 -64.98 -3.37
C HIS A 658 -15.94 -63.45 -3.41
N GLN A 659 -14.72 -62.90 -3.50
CA GLN A 659 -14.44 -61.47 -3.54
C GLN A 659 -13.22 -61.19 -4.43
N GLY A 660 -12.89 -59.91 -4.60
CA GLY A 660 -11.76 -59.44 -5.42
C GLY A 660 -12.19 -58.80 -6.73
N ASP A 661 -11.28 -58.05 -7.36
CA ASP A 661 -11.53 -57.32 -8.62
C ASP A 661 -11.92 -58.25 -9.78
N ASP A 662 -11.55 -59.52 -9.66
CA ASP A 662 -11.87 -60.61 -10.57
C ASP A 662 -12.71 -61.70 -9.88
N CYS A 663 -13.17 -61.52 -8.64
CA CYS A 663 -13.95 -62.51 -7.90
C CYS A 663 -13.24 -63.86 -7.59
N SER A 664 -11.89 -63.93 -7.60
CA SER A 664 -11.16 -65.20 -7.37
C SER A 664 -10.91 -65.58 -5.90
N LEU A 665 -11.18 -64.71 -4.93
CA LEU A 665 -10.73 -64.87 -3.53
C LEU A 665 -11.85 -65.40 -2.59
N PRO A 666 -11.62 -66.41 -1.72
CA PRO A 666 -12.62 -66.91 -0.75
C PRO A 666 -12.96 -65.95 0.41
N PHE A 667 -14.14 -66.10 1.03
CA PHE A 667 -14.67 -65.27 2.14
C PHE A 667 -14.81 -66.02 3.50
N ILE A 668 -14.20 -65.51 4.59
CA ILE A 668 -14.11 -66.04 5.97
C ILE A 668 -14.63 -65.00 6.99
N PRO A 669 -15.71 -65.24 7.74
CA PRO A 669 -16.32 -64.23 8.63
C PRO A 669 -15.51 -63.96 9.93
N CYS A 670 -15.59 -62.73 10.47
CA CYS A 670 -14.90 -62.29 11.69
C CYS A 670 -15.76 -62.29 12.96
N LYS A 671 -15.12 -62.22 14.14
CA LYS A 671 -15.76 -62.17 15.45
C LYS A 671 -16.61 -60.90 15.61
N SER A 672 -17.90 -61.08 15.92
CA SER A 672 -18.93 -60.01 15.96
C SER A 672 -18.92 -59.13 14.71
N ASP A 673 -18.48 -59.69 13.58
CA ASP A 673 -18.27 -58.98 12.32
C ASP A 673 -17.38 -57.73 12.46
N CYS A 674 -16.44 -57.69 13.42
CA CYS A 674 -15.60 -56.52 13.71
C CYS A 674 -16.39 -55.25 14.03
N SER A 675 -17.60 -55.39 14.57
CA SER A 675 -18.54 -54.28 14.74
C SER A 675 -18.81 -53.53 13.42
N GLN A 676 -18.71 -54.23 12.28
CA GLN A 676 -19.00 -53.70 10.93
C GLN A 676 -20.46 -53.26 10.80
N TYR A 677 -21.40 -53.84 11.57
CA TYR A 677 -22.78 -53.33 11.67
C TYR A 677 -22.86 -51.88 12.20
N LEU A 678 -21.81 -51.39 12.87
CA LEU A 678 -21.60 -49.99 13.27
C LEU A 678 -20.50 -49.30 12.43
N ASN A 679 -19.98 -49.94 11.38
CA ASN A 679 -18.85 -49.50 10.55
C ASN A 679 -17.52 -49.25 11.32
N GLN A 680 -17.28 -49.98 12.41
CA GLN A 680 -16.14 -49.71 13.32
C GLN A 680 -14.89 -50.53 13.00
N GLY A 681 -15.02 -51.56 12.18
CA GLY A 681 -13.92 -52.35 11.66
C GLY A 681 -14.35 -53.05 10.39
N SER A 682 -13.37 -53.38 9.56
CA SER A 682 -13.54 -54.28 8.43
C SER A 682 -13.05 -55.64 8.84
N CYS A 683 -13.87 -56.66 8.60
CA CYS A 683 -13.38 -58.01 8.62
C CYS A 683 -12.40 -58.22 7.46
N ASN A 684 -11.18 -58.66 7.74
CA ASN A 684 -10.38 -59.29 6.70
C ASN A 684 -10.93 -60.70 6.50
N ASN A 685 -11.80 -60.85 5.50
CA ASN A 685 -12.42 -62.13 5.20
C ASN A 685 -11.46 -63.19 4.63
N GLN A 686 -10.15 -62.96 4.54
CA GLN A 686 -9.16 -64.01 4.23
C GLN A 686 -8.47 -64.55 5.48
N THR A 687 -8.51 -63.83 6.59
CA THR A 687 -7.78 -64.20 7.83
C THR A 687 -8.68 -64.30 9.06
N GLY A 688 -9.90 -63.75 9.03
CA GLY A 688 -10.78 -63.66 10.19
C GLY A 688 -10.33 -62.63 11.25
N ILE A 689 -9.32 -61.81 10.94
CA ILE A 689 -8.79 -60.76 11.82
C ILE A 689 -9.48 -59.44 11.52
N CYS A 690 -9.91 -58.75 12.57
CA CYS A 690 -10.50 -57.43 12.46
C CYS A 690 -9.43 -56.37 12.24
N GLN A 691 -9.52 -55.69 11.10
CA GLN A 691 -8.83 -54.41 10.92
C GLN A 691 -9.78 -53.33 11.40
N CYS A 692 -9.48 -52.73 12.55
CA CYS A 692 -10.30 -51.64 13.05
C CYS A 692 -10.22 -50.43 12.14
N SER A 693 -11.36 -49.79 11.91
CA SER A 693 -11.40 -48.46 11.30
C SER A 693 -10.48 -47.54 12.10
N THR A 694 -9.91 -46.52 11.47
CA THR A 694 -8.82 -45.69 12.04
C THR A 694 -9.06 -45.16 13.45
N ASN A 695 -10.32 -45.06 13.88
CA ASN A 695 -10.70 -44.51 15.17
C ASN A 695 -11.00 -45.58 16.23
N TYR A 696 -10.98 -46.87 15.91
CA TYR A 696 -11.32 -47.94 16.84
C TYR A 696 -10.14 -48.88 17.10
N GLN A 697 -10.18 -49.57 18.23
CA GLN A 697 -9.20 -50.56 18.67
C GLN A 697 -9.88 -51.70 19.43
N GLY A 698 -9.08 -52.66 19.89
CA GLY A 698 -9.57 -53.88 20.53
C GLY A 698 -9.77 -55.02 19.54
N SER A 699 -9.96 -56.23 20.05
CA SER A 699 -10.00 -57.46 19.23
C SER A 699 -11.18 -57.55 18.27
N ASP A 700 -12.25 -56.80 18.52
CA ASP A 700 -13.50 -56.74 17.75
C ASP A 700 -13.86 -55.30 17.34
N CYS A 701 -12.91 -54.37 17.48
CA CYS A 701 -13.04 -52.96 17.12
C CYS A 701 -14.13 -52.17 17.85
N ALA A 702 -14.55 -52.64 19.03
CA ALA A 702 -15.57 -51.94 19.83
C ALA A 702 -15.03 -50.78 20.68
N ILE A 703 -13.70 -50.67 20.87
CA ILE A 703 -13.11 -49.65 21.76
C ILE A 703 -12.72 -48.41 20.97
N PRO A 704 -13.24 -47.22 21.28
CA PRO A 704 -12.81 -46.00 20.63
C PRO A 704 -11.38 -45.55 21.03
N ILE A 705 -10.51 -45.28 20.03
CA ILE A 705 -9.27 -44.51 20.17
C ILE A 705 -9.62 -43.02 20.33
N VAL A 706 -9.62 -42.52 21.57
CA VAL A 706 -9.85 -41.11 21.83
C VAL A 706 -8.72 -40.26 21.24
N ASN A 707 -9.08 -39.24 20.46
CA ASN A 707 -8.13 -38.24 19.98
C ASN A 707 -8.74 -36.84 20.11
N ILE A 708 -8.09 -35.94 20.83
CA ILE A 708 -8.55 -34.55 20.98
C ILE A 708 -7.84 -33.72 19.92
N THR A 709 -8.59 -33.17 18.98
CA THR A 709 -8.05 -32.34 17.89
C THR A 709 -7.93 -30.87 18.29
N SER A 710 -8.90 -30.38 19.06
CA SER A 710 -8.97 -28.98 19.47
C SER A 710 -9.88 -28.82 20.68
N VAL A 711 -9.78 -27.66 21.32
CA VAL A 711 -10.58 -27.33 22.49
C VAL A 711 -11.14 -25.95 22.28
N ILE A 712 -12.45 -25.77 22.52
CA ILE A 712 -13.04 -24.47 22.79
C ILE A 712 -12.95 -24.29 24.30
N PRO A 713 -11.97 -23.53 24.80
CA PRO A 713 -11.78 -23.34 26.23
C PRO A 713 -12.88 -22.44 26.78
N CYS A 714 -13.15 -22.55 28.07
CA CYS A 714 -13.94 -21.55 28.78
C CYS A 714 -13.08 -20.30 29.08
N THR A 715 -13.72 -19.27 29.62
CA THR A 715 -13.03 -18.07 30.09
C THR A 715 -12.35 -18.28 31.43
N ILE A 716 -11.47 -17.36 31.86
CA ILE A 716 -10.82 -17.43 33.18
C ILE A 716 -11.82 -17.52 34.36
N ASP A 717 -13.04 -17.01 34.19
CA ASP A 717 -14.13 -17.10 35.17
C ASP A 717 -14.75 -18.51 35.27
N GLY A 718 -14.30 -19.47 34.45
CA GLY A 718 -14.89 -20.79 34.31
C GLY A 718 -16.02 -20.83 33.27
N GLY A 719 -16.69 -21.98 33.16
CA GLY A 719 -17.85 -22.18 32.27
C GLY A 719 -17.78 -23.46 31.44
N GLU A 720 -18.60 -23.52 30.38
CA GLU A 720 -18.66 -24.67 29.47
C GLU A 720 -17.41 -24.71 28.58
N VAL A 721 -16.71 -25.85 28.60
CA VAL A 721 -15.61 -26.22 27.72
C VAL A 721 -16.16 -27.20 26.70
N SER A 722 -15.89 -26.99 25.42
CA SER A 722 -16.17 -27.99 24.37
C SER A 722 -14.86 -28.60 23.89
N ILE A 723 -14.64 -29.86 24.25
CA ILE A 723 -13.49 -30.65 23.81
C ILE A 723 -13.90 -31.30 22.49
N ILE A 724 -13.23 -30.92 21.42
CA ILE A 724 -13.52 -31.40 20.07
C ILE A 724 -12.49 -32.45 19.70
N GLY A 725 -12.98 -33.57 19.21
CA GLY A 725 -12.14 -34.70 18.88
C GLY A 725 -13.01 -35.83 18.39
N TRP A 726 -12.60 -37.05 18.71
CA TRP A 726 -13.40 -38.22 18.47
C TRP A 726 -13.47 -39.06 19.74
N PHE A 727 -14.69 -39.40 20.17
CA PHE A 727 -14.97 -40.01 21.48
C PHE A 727 -15.75 -41.33 21.38
N GLY A 728 -15.99 -41.85 20.17
CA GLY A 728 -16.79 -43.05 19.94
C GLY A 728 -18.08 -42.76 19.19
N SER A 729 -18.97 -43.75 19.06
CA SER A 729 -20.23 -43.60 18.30
C SER A 729 -21.35 -43.07 19.19
N ASP A 730 -22.16 -42.13 18.67
CA ASP A 730 -23.29 -41.51 19.38
C ASP A 730 -24.22 -42.54 20.04
N ASN A 731 -24.49 -43.65 19.37
CA ASN A 731 -25.39 -44.69 19.87
C ASN A 731 -24.89 -45.39 21.14
N THR A 732 -23.60 -45.23 21.49
CA THR A 732 -22.95 -45.88 22.63
C THR A 732 -22.55 -44.92 23.74
N LEU A 733 -22.69 -43.61 23.51
CA LEU A 733 -22.21 -42.58 24.43
C LEU A 733 -23.31 -42.16 25.41
N THR A 734 -22.92 -42.10 26.68
CA THR A 734 -23.74 -41.57 27.78
C THR A 734 -22.89 -40.59 28.58
N LEU A 735 -23.52 -39.75 29.41
CA LEU A 735 -22.81 -38.80 30.28
C LEU A 735 -21.78 -39.48 31.21
N ALA A 736 -21.92 -40.78 31.47
CA ALA A 736 -21.02 -41.57 32.31
C ALA A 736 -19.90 -42.29 31.53
N SER A 737 -19.88 -42.21 30.19
CA SER A 737 -18.90 -42.96 29.37
C SER A 737 -17.45 -42.54 29.61
N TYR A 738 -17.23 -41.29 30.05
CA TYR A 738 -15.91 -40.74 30.34
C TYR A 738 -15.89 -39.93 31.63
N ASN A 739 -14.73 -39.90 32.29
CA ASN A 739 -14.38 -38.89 33.29
C ASN A 739 -13.32 -37.96 32.71
N VAL A 740 -13.53 -36.64 32.82
CA VAL A 740 -12.63 -35.62 32.27
C VAL A 740 -12.10 -34.71 33.37
N SER A 741 -10.78 -34.51 33.41
CA SER A 741 -10.15 -33.50 34.26
C SER A 741 -9.24 -32.58 33.45
N ILE A 742 -9.19 -31.30 33.82
CA ILE A 742 -8.37 -30.26 33.18
C ILE A 742 -7.42 -29.70 34.24
N GLY A 743 -6.14 -30.03 34.12
CA GLY A 743 -5.16 -29.84 35.20
C GLY A 743 -5.54 -30.65 36.44
N ILE A 744 -5.83 -29.96 37.54
CA ILE A 744 -6.25 -30.56 38.82
C ILE A 744 -7.76 -30.50 39.07
N LEU A 745 -8.52 -29.85 38.18
CA LEU A 745 -9.96 -29.65 38.33
C LEU A 745 -10.75 -30.68 37.53
N ASP A 746 -11.81 -31.22 38.14
CA ASP A 746 -12.77 -32.07 37.44
C ASP A 746 -13.65 -31.24 36.51
N CYS A 747 -13.79 -31.67 35.25
CA CYS A 747 -14.67 -31.04 34.27
C CYS A 747 -15.97 -31.86 34.19
N ILE A 748 -17.06 -31.32 34.73
CA ILE A 748 -18.33 -32.05 34.88
C ILE A 748 -19.03 -32.13 33.52
N ILE A 749 -19.10 -33.32 32.92
CA ILE A 749 -19.71 -33.53 31.60
C ILE A 749 -21.19 -33.13 31.61
N THR A 750 -21.56 -32.18 30.75
CA THR A 750 -22.94 -31.71 30.55
C THR A 750 -23.59 -32.33 29.32
N SER A 751 -22.80 -32.65 28.29
CA SER A 751 -23.24 -33.44 27.14
C SER A 751 -22.05 -34.11 26.45
N ILE A 752 -22.32 -35.19 25.74
CA ILE A 752 -21.32 -35.94 24.99
C ILE A 752 -21.94 -36.48 23.72
N ASN A 753 -21.22 -36.36 22.62
CA ASN A 753 -21.50 -36.99 21.33
C ASN A 753 -20.18 -37.47 20.71
N GLN A 754 -20.25 -38.06 19.52
CA GLN A 754 -19.13 -38.69 18.84
C GLN A 754 -17.95 -37.75 18.57
N THR A 755 -18.20 -36.45 18.46
CA THR A 755 -17.20 -35.43 18.10
C THR A 755 -16.91 -34.42 19.21
N VAL A 756 -17.77 -34.31 20.22
CA VAL A 756 -17.72 -33.24 21.21
C VAL A 756 -18.08 -33.76 22.59
N ILE A 757 -17.20 -33.53 23.56
CA ILE A 757 -17.54 -33.55 24.99
C ILE A 757 -17.72 -32.11 25.44
N LYS A 758 -18.89 -31.76 25.97
CA LYS A 758 -19.10 -30.52 26.70
C LYS A 758 -19.07 -30.78 28.18
N CYS A 759 -18.31 -29.97 28.91
CA CYS A 759 -18.23 -30.08 30.37
C CYS A 759 -18.07 -28.70 31.02
N ASN A 760 -18.57 -28.55 32.24
CA ASN A 760 -18.39 -27.33 33.02
C ASN A 760 -17.13 -27.42 33.87
N LEU A 761 -16.25 -26.43 33.72
CA LEU A 761 -15.02 -26.26 34.50
C LEU A 761 -15.13 -25.05 35.42
N GLY A 762 -14.53 -25.14 36.62
CA GLY A 762 -14.38 -24.00 37.54
C GLY A 762 -13.43 -22.92 37.00
N ALA A 763 -13.37 -21.78 37.71
CA ALA A 763 -12.46 -20.68 37.37
C ALA A 763 -10.98 -21.07 37.50
N GLY A 764 -10.11 -20.43 36.71
CA GLY A 764 -8.67 -20.64 36.76
C GLY A 764 -7.90 -19.83 35.72
N GLU A 765 -6.61 -20.11 35.58
CA GLU A 765 -5.70 -19.36 34.71
C GLU A 765 -4.62 -20.23 34.04
N GLY A 766 -4.08 -19.72 32.92
CA GLY A 766 -2.96 -20.32 32.18
C GLY A 766 -3.33 -21.49 31.28
N THR A 767 -2.29 -22.19 30.80
CA THR A 767 -2.40 -23.42 29.99
C THR A 767 -2.44 -24.65 30.91
N LYS A 768 -3.29 -25.64 30.61
CA LYS A 768 -3.51 -26.88 31.36
C LYS A 768 -3.56 -28.09 30.41
N ASP A 769 -3.30 -29.27 30.95
CA ASP A 769 -3.47 -30.54 30.26
C ASP A 769 -4.91 -31.04 30.40
N ILE A 770 -5.42 -31.77 29.40
CA ILE A 770 -6.72 -32.44 29.45
C ILE A 770 -6.51 -33.94 29.59
N LYS A 771 -7.13 -34.55 30.61
CA LYS A 771 -7.13 -36.00 30.81
C LYS A 771 -8.54 -36.54 30.65
N THR A 772 -8.69 -37.59 29.84
CA THR A 772 -9.95 -38.33 29.66
C THR A 772 -9.73 -39.81 30.00
N ILE A 773 -10.64 -40.40 30.78
CA ILE A 773 -10.60 -41.81 31.19
C ILE A 773 -11.90 -42.47 30.73
N ASN A 774 -11.83 -43.57 29.98
CA ASN A 774 -13.02 -44.34 29.59
C ASN A 774 -13.56 -45.13 30.80
N SER A 775 -14.83 -44.97 31.14
CA SER A 775 -15.42 -45.59 32.34
C SER A 775 -15.64 -47.10 32.22
N ILE A 776 -15.74 -47.65 31.01
CA ILE A 776 -15.90 -49.09 30.74
C ILE A 776 -14.53 -49.78 30.66
N HIS A 777 -13.53 -49.06 30.15
CA HIS A 777 -12.13 -49.51 30.09
C HIS A 777 -11.20 -48.50 30.78
N PRO A 778 -11.13 -48.48 32.13
CA PRO A 778 -10.38 -47.46 32.88
C PRO A 778 -8.88 -47.39 32.56
N ASN A 779 -8.31 -48.49 32.02
CA ASN A 779 -6.92 -48.56 31.58
C ASN A 779 -6.66 -47.76 30.30
N VAL A 780 -7.71 -47.40 29.56
CA VAL A 780 -7.63 -46.56 28.35
C VAL A 780 -7.81 -45.11 28.78
N THR A 781 -6.69 -44.45 29.03
CA THR A 781 -6.61 -43.02 29.37
C THR A 781 -5.94 -42.26 28.24
N TYR A 782 -6.49 -41.11 27.86
CA TYR A 782 -5.86 -40.18 26.92
C TYR A 782 -5.54 -38.85 27.60
N ILE A 783 -4.32 -38.34 27.40
CA ILE A 783 -3.84 -37.07 27.94
C ILE A 783 -3.40 -36.18 26.77
N ALA A 784 -4.02 -35.02 26.63
CA ALA A 784 -3.57 -33.96 25.75
C ALA A 784 -2.77 -32.92 26.55
N TYR A 785 -1.46 -32.86 26.31
CA TYR A 785 -0.56 -31.93 26.99
C TYR A 785 -0.70 -30.50 26.42
N GLY A 786 -0.85 -29.52 27.31
CA GLY A 786 -0.84 -28.10 27.00
C GLY A 786 -1.96 -27.60 26.08
N LEU A 787 -3.00 -28.42 25.84
CA LEU A 787 -4.00 -28.14 24.82
C LEU A 787 -5.12 -27.21 25.30
N PHE A 788 -5.37 -27.14 26.61
CA PHE A 788 -6.34 -26.21 27.18
C PHE A 788 -5.64 -24.92 27.60
N LYS A 789 -6.12 -23.76 27.15
CA LYS A 789 -5.72 -22.46 27.72
C LYS A 789 -6.98 -21.67 28.01
N TYR A 790 -7.14 -21.18 29.24
CA TYR A 790 -8.25 -20.30 29.56
C TYR A 790 -8.32 -19.14 28.57
N GLN A 791 -9.47 -18.99 27.92
CA GLN A 791 -9.67 -17.86 27.01
C GLN A 791 -9.86 -16.60 27.83
N THR A 792 -9.18 -15.55 27.41
CA THR A 792 -9.59 -14.21 27.82
C THR A 792 -10.94 -13.92 27.14
N PRO A 793 -12.00 -13.52 27.87
CA PRO A 793 -13.28 -13.18 27.28
C PRO A 793 -13.09 -12.14 26.17
N VAL A 794 -13.56 -12.42 24.95
CA VAL A 794 -13.41 -11.48 23.83
C VAL A 794 -14.77 -11.18 23.21
N HIS A 795 -15.20 -9.94 23.41
CA HIS A 795 -16.41 -9.35 22.87
C HIS A 795 -16.20 -8.81 21.45
N TYR A 796 -17.24 -8.83 20.62
CA TYR A 796 -17.21 -8.27 19.27
C TYR A 796 -18.55 -7.62 18.91
N ILE A 797 -18.54 -6.72 17.92
CA ILE A 797 -19.73 -6.02 17.42
C ILE A 797 -20.04 -6.48 15.99
N THR A 798 -21.27 -6.94 15.78
CA THR A 798 -21.80 -7.33 14.46
C THR A 798 -22.63 -6.24 13.80
N SER A 799 -23.41 -5.50 14.60
CA SER A 799 -24.30 -4.45 14.12
C SER A 799 -24.57 -3.44 15.22
N VAL A 800 -24.92 -2.22 14.82
CA VAL A 800 -25.21 -1.12 15.74
C VAL A 800 -26.48 -0.44 15.26
N ILE A 801 -27.42 -0.23 16.18
CA ILE A 801 -28.57 0.66 15.99
C ILE A 801 -28.18 2.00 16.60
N PRO A 802 -27.80 3.00 15.80
CA PRO A 802 -27.37 4.30 16.31
C PRO A 802 -28.55 5.17 16.73
N CYS A 803 -28.28 6.12 17.62
CA CYS A 803 -29.21 7.19 17.97
C CYS A 803 -29.18 8.33 16.93
N THR A 804 -30.06 9.32 17.10
CA THR A 804 -30.04 10.56 16.29
C THR A 804 -28.96 11.52 16.76
N ILE A 805 -28.70 12.60 15.99
CA ILE A 805 -27.72 13.64 16.33
C ILE A 805 -27.95 14.32 17.69
N ASP A 806 -29.17 14.25 18.24
CA ASP A 806 -29.52 14.79 19.56
C ASP A 806 -29.08 13.88 20.72
N GLY A 807 -28.51 12.72 20.41
CA GLY A 807 -28.16 11.69 21.38
C GLY A 807 -29.33 10.75 21.66
N GLY A 808 -29.16 9.87 22.65
CA GLY A 808 -30.18 8.92 23.09
C GLY A 808 -29.70 7.48 23.09
N GLU A 809 -30.65 6.56 22.96
CA GLU A 809 -30.43 5.12 23.08
C GLU A 809 -29.72 4.54 21.86
N VAL A 810 -28.67 3.76 22.14
CA VAL A 810 -27.88 3.01 21.18
C VAL A 810 -27.98 1.54 21.55
N SER A 811 -28.29 0.68 20.57
CA SER A 811 -28.22 -0.78 20.75
C SER A 811 -27.04 -1.35 19.98
N ILE A 812 -26.06 -1.89 20.71
CA ILE A 812 -24.88 -2.55 20.17
C ILE A 812 -25.12 -4.05 20.20
N ILE A 813 -25.07 -4.69 19.04
CA ILE A 813 -25.42 -6.11 18.88
C ILE A 813 -24.17 -6.88 18.48
N GLY A 814 -23.90 -7.98 19.18
CA GLY A 814 -22.74 -8.82 18.94
C GLY A 814 -22.64 -9.95 19.95
N TRP A 815 -21.47 -10.12 20.55
CA TRP A 815 -21.25 -11.08 21.62
C TRP A 815 -20.46 -10.43 22.74
N PHE A 816 -20.95 -10.55 23.97
CA PHE A 816 -20.41 -9.87 25.15
C PHE A 816 -20.08 -10.85 26.28
N GLY A 817 -19.86 -12.12 25.95
CA GLY A 817 -19.48 -13.17 26.89
C GLY A 817 -20.64 -14.01 27.41
N ASN A 818 -20.29 -15.04 28.18
CA ASN A 818 -21.21 -15.96 28.83
C ASN A 818 -21.50 -15.53 30.29
N GLY A 819 -22.64 -15.95 30.83
CA GLY A 819 -23.01 -15.72 32.23
C GLY A 819 -23.87 -14.48 32.50
N ALA A 820 -24.07 -14.17 33.79
CA ALA A 820 -24.85 -13.02 34.24
C ALA A 820 -24.01 -11.73 34.12
N LEU A 821 -24.29 -10.93 33.10
CA LEU A 821 -23.65 -9.64 32.87
C LEU A 821 -24.32 -8.56 33.72
N SER A 822 -23.50 -7.73 34.36
CA SER A 822 -23.94 -6.52 35.08
C SER A 822 -23.74 -5.30 34.20
N LEU A 823 -24.44 -4.20 34.49
CA LEU A 823 -24.25 -2.91 33.82
C LEU A 823 -22.80 -2.40 33.88
N THR A 824 -21.98 -2.92 34.79
CA THR A 824 -20.56 -2.58 34.95
C THR A 824 -19.60 -3.54 34.25
N SER A 825 -20.09 -4.62 33.61
CA SER A 825 -19.24 -5.62 32.96
C SER A 825 -18.40 -5.05 31.82
N PHE A 826 -18.88 -3.99 31.18
CA PHE A 826 -18.18 -3.29 30.11
C PHE A 826 -18.24 -1.78 30.29
N ILE A 827 -17.26 -1.09 29.73
CA ILE A 827 -17.27 0.36 29.53
C ILE A 827 -17.37 0.59 28.03
N VAL A 828 -18.39 1.33 27.60
CA VAL A 828 -18.62 1.65 26.19
C VAL A 828 -18.40 3.14 25.98
N SER A 829 -17.64 3.50 24.95
CA SER A 829 -17.56 4.89 24.47
C SER A 829 -17.75 4.97 22.96
N ILE A 830 -18.38 6.06 22.51
CA ILE A 830 -18.64 6.37 21.11
C ILE A 830 -17.88 7.64 20.76
N GLY A 831 -16.78 7.49 20.02
CA GLY A 831 -15.78 8.55 19.84
C GLY A 831 -15.16 8.95 21.18
N VAL A 832 -15.41 10.18 21.60
CA VAL A 832 -14.91 10.74 22.88
C VAL A 832 -15.97 10.76 23.98
N LEU A 833 -17.21 10.35 23.69
CA LEU A 833 -18.33 10.37 24.63
C LEU A 833 -18.51 8.99 25.26
N ASP A 834 -18.72 8.96 26.58
CA ASP A 834 -19.12 7.73 27.27
C ASP A 834 -20.57 7.36 26.90
N CYS A 835 -20.81 6.08 26.65
CA CYS A 835 -22.14 5.52 26.43
C CYS A 835 -22.57 4.75 27.68
N ILE A 836 -23.51 5.32 28.44
CA ILE A 836 -23.92 4.80 29.75
C ILE A 836 -24.81 3.58 29.54
N ILE A 837 -24.33 2.38 29.92
CA ILE A 837 -25.07 1.12 29.74
C ILE A 837 -26.37 1.14 30.55
N THR A 838 -27.50 0.98 29.88
CA THR A 838 -28.85 0.88 30.47
C THR A 838 -29.31 -0.57 30.61
N SER A 839 -28.88 -1.45 29.71
CA SER A 839 -29.10 -2.89 29.81
C SER A 839 -28.02 -3.67 29.08
N ILE A 840 -27.76 -4.89 29.52
CA ILE A 840 -26.79 -5.78 28.89
C ILE A 840 -27.25 -7.22 28.98
N ASN A 841 -27.08 -7.95 27.89
CA ASN A 841 -27.15 -9.40 27.85
C ASN A 841 -26.00 -9.94 26.98
N GLN A 842 -25.95 -11.26 26.78
CA GLN A 842 -24.88 -11.94 26.06
C GLN A 842 -24.69 -11.44 24.61
N THR A 843 -25.73 -10.87 24.01
CA THR A 843 -25.76 -10.49 22.58
C THR A 843 -26.04 -9.01 22.32
N VAL A 844 -26.51 -8.26 23.32
CA VAL A 844 -26.92 -6.86 23.17
C VAL A 844 -26.45 -6.04 24.37
N ILE A 845 -25.78 -4.92 24.09
CA ILE A 845 -25.59 -3.82 25.03
C ILE A 845 -26.47 -2.67 24.56
N THR A 846 -27.35 -2.20 25.43
CA THR A 846 -28.08 -0.94 25.23
C THR A 846 -27.44 0.12 26.12
N CYS A 847 -27.11 1.28 25.55
CA CYS A 847 -26.51 2.38 26.28
C CYS A 847 -27.01 3.74 25.77
N ASN A 848 -26.94 4.77 26.60
CA ASN A 848 -27.29 6.14 26.23
C ASN A 848 -26.03 6.97 26.00
N VAL A 849 -25.94 7.64 24.85
CA VAL A 849 -24.86 8.57 24.51
C VAL A 849 -25.42 9.99 24.35
N GLY A 850 -24.58 11.00 24.65
CA GLY A 850 -24.91 12.40 24.42
C GLY A 850 -25.02 12.76 22.93
N ALA A 851 -25.47 13.99 22.67
CA ALA A 851 -25.57 14.54 21.32
C ALA A 851 -24.22 14.54 20.58
N GLY A 852 -24.25 14.29 19.28
CA GLY A 852 -23.06 14.21 18.45
C GLY A 852 -23.38 14.22 16.96
N LYS A 853 -22.34 14.22 16.11
CA LYS A 853 -22.48 14.27 14.66
C LYS A 853 -21.44 13.39 13.96
N GLY A 854 -21.85 12.87 12.80
CA GLY A 854 -20.99 12.12 11.87
C GLY A 854 -20.66 10.70 12.32
N THR A 855 -19.71 10.10 11.62
CA THR A 855 -19.23 8.73 11.91
C THR A 855 -18.21 8.76 13.06
N LYS A 856 -18.34 7.82 14.00
CA LYS A 856 -17.49 7.65 15.18
C LYS A 856 -17.09 6.18 15.34
N ASP A 857 -15.98 5.98 16.04
CA ASP A 857 -15.54 4.66 16.47
C ASP A 857 -16.30 4.25 17.72
N ILE A 858 -16.55 2.95 17.89
CA ILE A 858 -17.09 2.39 19.14
C ILE A 858 -15.97 1.67 19.86
N LYS A 859 -15.73 2.02 21.12
CA LYS A 859 -14.77 1.34 21.98
C LYS A 859 -15.51 0.62 23.09
N ILE A 860 -15.23 -0.67 23.25
CA ILE A 860 -15.76 -1.49 24.35
C ILE A 860 -14.59 -2.07 25.11
N ILE A 861 -14.52 -1.77 26.40
CA ILE A 861 -13.50 -2.28 27.33
C ILE A 861 -14.17 -3.28 28.25
N ASN A 862 -13.59 -4.47 28.40
CA ASN A 862 -14.02 -5.42 29.41
C ASN A 862 -13.55 -4.92 30.79
N SER A 863 -14.46 -4.70 31.74
CA SER A 863 -14.10 -4.15 33.06
C SER A 863 -13.29 -5.11 33.93
N ILE A 864 -13.42 -6.42 33.70
CA ILE A 864 -12.64 -7.47 34.39
C ILE A 864 -11.23 -7.57 33.77
N HIS A 865 -11.13 -7.33 32.46
CA HIS A 865 -9.88 -7.32 31.70
C HIS A 865 -9.71 -6.03 30.91
N PRO A 866 -9.26 -4.93 31.54
CA PRO A 866 -9.18 -3.62 30.88
C PRO A 866 -8.21 -3.57 29.70
N ASN A 867 -7.32 -4.55 29.56
CA ASN A 867 -6.42 -4.71 28.41
C ASN A 867 -7.13 -5.28 27.16
N ILE A 868 -8.35 -5.81 27.30
CA ILE A 868 -9.16 -6.34 26.20
C ILE A 868 -10.12 -5.26 25.75
N VAL A 869 -9.78 -4.64 24.62
CA VAL A 869 -10.48 -3.47 24.09
C VAL A 869 -10.88 -3.73 22.66
N PHE A 870 -12.18 -3.87 22.38
CA PHE A 870 -12.68 -3.89 21.00
C PHE A 870 -12.82 -2.44 20.51
N ILE A 871 -12.26 -2.13 19.33
CA ILE A 871 -12.46 -0.86 18.65
C ILE A 871 -13.11 -1.12 17.28
N GLY A 872 -14.36 -0.69 17.15
CA GLY A 872 -15.08 -0.68 15.89
C GLY A 872 -14.85 0.63 15.14
N TYR A 873 -13.88 0.65 14.22
CA TYR A 873 -13.57 1.85 13.42
C TYR A 873 -14.73 2.22 12.50
N GLY A 874 -15.22 3.45 12.65
CA GLY A 874 -16.31 3.99 11.85
C GLY A 874 -17.59 3.18 11.88
N LEU A 875 -17.85 2.38 12.93
CA LEU A 875 -19.04 1.54 13.02
C LEU A 875 -20.28 2.27 13.54
N PHE A 876 -20.14 3.47 14.11
CA PHE A 876 -21.25 4.27 14.59
C PHE A 876 -21.46 5.49 13.70
N ASN A 877 -22.67 5.70 13.17
CA ASN A 877 -23.02 6.92 12.45
C ASN A 877 -24.28 7.53 13.06
N TYR A 878 -24.17 8.74 13.63
CA TYR A 878 -25.33 9.46 14.15
C TYR A 878 -26.39 9.61 13.06
N GLN A 879 -27.63 9.21 13.34
CA GLN A 879 -28.71 9.39 12.38
C GLN A 879 -29.09 10.87 12.29
N ASN A 880 -28.73 11.50 11.18
CA ASN A 880 -29.27 12.81 10.86
C ASN A 880 -30.64 12.64 10.19
N PRO A 881 -31.75 13.12 10.80
CA PRO A 881 -33.07 13.07 10.17
C PRO A 881 -33.16 13.93 8.91
N ILE A 882 -32.27 14.91 8.75
CA ILE A 882 -32.18 15.78 7.57
C ILE A 882 -30.96 15.36 6.74
N LYS A 883 -31.21 14.78 5.58
CA LYS A 883 -30.18 14.39 4.60
C LYS A 883 -29.89 15.55 3.66
N THR A 884 -28.62 15.72 3.30
CA THR A 884 -28.20 16.72 2.30
C THR A 884 -27.90 16.02 0.99
N CYS A 885 -28.27 16.61 -0.14
CA CYS A 885 -28.05 15.96 -1.41
C CYS A 885 -26.66 16.26 -1.99
N PRO A 886 -26.11 15.36 -2.81
CA PRO A 886 -24.82 15.59 -3.48
C PRO A 886 -24.83 16.90 -4.29
N ASN A 887 -23.79 17.73 -4.12
CA ASN A 887 -23.63 19.05 -4.74
C ASN A 887 -24.89 19.96 -4.68
N ASP A 888 -25.76 19.79 -3.68
CA ASP A 888 -27.07 20.48 -3.59
C ASP A 888 -27.90 20.39 -4.89
N CYS A 889 -27.83 19.24 -5.57
CA CYS A 889 -28.47 19.01 -6.87
C CYS A 889 -28.01 19.98 -7.97
N THR A 890 -26.76 20.44 -7.89
CA THR A 890 -26.08 21.39 -8.80
C THR A 890 -26.67 22.80 -8.76
N SER A 891 -27.98 22.94 -8.93
CA SER A 891 -28.71 24.18 -8.71
C SER A 891 -30.20 23.89 -8.49
N PRO A 892 -30.96 24.80 -7.85
CA PRO A 892 -32.41 24.68 -7.73
C PRO A 892 -33.16 24.60 -9.07
N LYS A 893 -32.53 25.00 -10.18
CA LYS A 893 -33.09 24.86 -11.53
C LYS A 893 -32.91 23.45 -12.09
N ASN A 894 -31.83 22.77 -11.70
CA ASN A 894 -31.49 21.45 -12.20
C ASN A 894 -32.25 20.34 -11.46
N GLY A 895 -32.50 20.53 -10.17
CA GLY A 895 -33.26 19.58 -9.37
C GLY A 895 -33.56 20.08 -7.97
N LYS A 896 -34.32 19.26 -7.24
CA LYS A 896 -34.73 19.51 -5.86
C LYS A 896 -34.21 18.39 -4.95
N CYS A 897 -33.61 18.76 -3.83
CA CYS A 897 -33.15 17.80 -2.84
C CYS A 897 -34.31 17.24 -2.01
N ASN A 898 -34.44 15.91 -1.95
CA ASN A 898 -35.31 15.25 -0.98
C ASN A 898 -34.55 15.07 0.34
N SER A 899 -34.82 15.93 1.32
CA SER A 899 -34.11 15.92 2.60
C SER A 899 -34.40 14.71 3.49
N ASN A 900 -35.36 13.86 3.13
CA ASN A 900 -35.63 12.63 3.88
C ASN A 900 -34.75 11.47 3.40
N THR A 901 -34.49 11.39 2.09
CA THR A 901 -33.69 10.31 1.48
C THR A 901 -32.24 10.73 1.18
N GLY A 902 -32.00 12.02 0.94
CA GLY A 902 -30.71 12.57 0.48
C GLY A 902 -30.53 12.49 -1.04
N GLU A 903 -31.59 12.22 -1.78
CA GLU A 903 -31.57 12.06 -3.24
C GLU A 903 -32.05 13.31 -3.97
N CYS A 904 -31.47 13.58 -5.14
CA CYS A 904 -31.90 14.66 -6.01
C CYS A 904 -33.02 14.23 -6.95
N GLU A 905 -34.15 14.93 -6.91
CA GLU A 905 -35.19 14.88 -7.94
C GLU A 905 -34.80 15.83 -9.07
N CYS A 906 -34.30 15.30 -10.19
CA CYS A 906 -33.87 16.13 -11.31
C CYS A 906 -35.05 16.62 -12.17
N ASN A 907 -35.02 17.90 -12.50
CA ASN A 907 -35.95 18.51 -13.45
C ASN A 907 -35.48 18.19 -14.87
N ASP A 908 -36.39 17.87 -15.80
CA ASP A 908 -36.02 17.69 -17.20
C ASP A 908 -35.43 19.00 -17.78
N PRO A 909 -34.37 18.93 -18.61
CA PRO A 909 -33.73 17.71 -19.14
C PRO A 909 -32.50 17.23 -18.34
N PHE A 910 -32.40 17.54 -17.04
CA PHE A 910 -31.26 17.15 -16.21
C PHE A 910 -31.40 15.73 -15.62
N LYS A 911 -30.27 15.02 -15.51
CA LYS A 911 -30.12 13.66 -14.96
C LYS A 911 -28.80 13.53 -14.18
N GLY A 912 -28.59 12.35 -13.60
CA GLY A 912 -27.46 12.03 -12.72
C GLY A 912 -27.80 12.21 -11.24
N PHE A 913 -26.94 11.71 -10.36
CA PHE A 913 -27.19 11.69 -8.91
C PHE A 913 -27.24 13.09 -8.26
N ASP A 914 -26.67 14.10 -8.92
CA ASP A 914 -26.65 15.51 -8.51
C ASP A 914 -27.28 16.45 -9.56
N CYS A 915 -27.98 15.92 -10.57
CA CYS A 915 -28.60 16.68 -11.66
C CYS A 915 -27.63 17.55 -12.49
N SER A 916 -26.34 17.20 -12.52
CA SER A 916 -25.32 17.93 -13.29
C SER A 916 -25.37 17.66 -14.80
N THR A 917 -25.99 16.57 -15.25
CA THR A 917 -25.96 16.16 -16.66
C THR A 917 -27.22 16.61 -17.39
N LYS A 918 -27.09 17.42 -18.44
CA LYS A 918 -28.22 17.88 -19.28
C LYS A 918 -28.34 17.01 -20.53
N ILE A 919 -29.49 16.37 -20.77
CA ILE A 919 -29.74 15.57 -21.99
C ILE A 919 -30.27 16.48 -23.09
N GLU A 920 -29.45 16.83 -24.08
CA GLU A 920 -29.92 17.46 -25.33
C GLU A 920 -29.71 16.59 -26.57
N ILE A 921 -29.09 15.42 -26.44
CA ILE A 921 -28.60 14.62 -27.57
C ILE A 921 -28.93 13.13 -27.36
N THR A 922 -29.09 12.39 -28.45
CA THR A 922 -29.08 10.91 -28.46
C THR A 922 -27.78 10.38 -27.86
N THR A 923 -27.87 9.72 -26.71
CA THR A 923 -26.69 9.14 -26.04
C THR A 923 -26.17 7.92 -26.83
N PRO A 924 -24.85 7.82 -27.10
CA PRO A 924 -24.27 6.59 -27.65
C PRO A 924 -24.58 5.36 -26.79
N PRO A 925 -24.73 4.16 -27.41
CA PRO A 925 -25.04 2.95 -26.68
C PRO A 925 -23.89 2.58 -25.74
N THR A 926 -24.24 2.25 -24.50
CA THR A 926 -23.32 1.66 -23.51
C THR A 926 -23.41 0.14 -23.61
N ASN A 927 -22.27 -0.53 -23.75
CA ASN A 927 -22.17 -1.98 -23.69
C ASN A 927 -21.38 -2.39 -22.45
N SER A 928 -21.76 -3.50 -21.82
CA SER A 928 -20.94 -4.09 -20.77
C SER A 928 -20.40 -5.45 -21.21
N SER A 929 -19.21 -5.78 -20.75
CA SER A 929 -18.54 -7.06 -20.98
C SER A 929 -18.01 -7.59 -19.66
N ILE A 930 -18.24 -8.87 -19.39
CA ILE A 930 -17.78 -9.53 -18.18
C ILE A 930 -16.64 -10.48 -18.53
N ASP A 931 -15.48 -10.26 -17.91
CA ASP A 931 -14.36 -11.19 -17.96
C ASP A 931 -14.61 -12.34 -16.98
N LYS A 932 -14.75 -13.53 -17.55
CA LYS A 932 -15.09 -14.76 -16.84
C LYS A 932 -13.92 -15.32 -16.04
N ASP A 933 -12.69 -15.01 -16.41
CA ASP A 933 -11.49 -15.54 -15.76
C ASP A 933 -11.09 -14.64 -14.57
N THR A 934 -11.15 -13.32 -14.76
CA THR A 934 -10.76 -12.35 -13.72
C THR A 934 -11.89 -11.96 -12.78
N GLY A 935 -13.15 -12.13 -13.20
CA GLY A 935 -14.32 -11.53 -12.54
C GLY A 935 -14.40 -10.01 -12.77
N GLY A 936 -13.62 -9.46 -13.69
CA GLY A 936 -13.69 -8.06 -14.08
C GLY A 936 -14.94 -7.75 -14.90
N ALA A 937 -15.44 -6.52 -14.78
CA ALA A 937 -16.45 -5.97 -15.68
C ALA A 937 -15.88 -4.75 -16.41
N THR A 938 -16.16 -4.64 -17.69
CA THR A 938 -15.84 -3.48 -18.51
C THR A 938 -17.13 -2.84 -19.00
N ILE A 939 -17.31 -1.55 -18.75
CA ILE A 939 -18.38 -0.76 -19.36
C ILE A 939 -17.77 0.10 -20.46
N GLY A 940 -18.12 -0.20 -21.71
CA GLY A 940 -17.69 0.53 -22.89
C GLY A 940 -18.75 1.52 -23.35
N ASN A 941 -18.30 2.67 -23.84
CA ASN A 941 -19.12 3.64 -24.54
C ASN A 941 -18.29 4.29 -25.66
N GLN A 942 -18.45 3.78 -26.89
CA GLN A 942 -17.59 4.07 -28.04
C GLN A 942 -16.10 3.82 -27.72
N ASN A 943 -15.26 4.86 -27.80
CA ASN A 943 -13.82 4.83 -27.56
C ASN A 943 -13.43 5.09 -26.09
N THR A 944 -14.32 4.78 -25.15
CA THR A 944 -14.02 4.91 -23.71
C THR A 944 -14.45 3.65 -23.00
N ASN A 945 -13.49 2.95 -22.40
CA ASN A 945 -13.73 1.76 -21.60
C ASN A 945 -13.40 2.03 -20.14
N TYR A 946 -14.31 1.62 -19.26
CA TYR A 946 -14.14 1.67 -17.82
C TYR A 946 -14.06 0.27 -17.25
N GLU A 947 -13.02 -0.03 -16.49
CA GLU A 947 -12.83 -1.32 -15.81
C GLU A 947 -13.30 -1.22 -14.36
N ILE A 948 -13.99 -2.26 -13.89
CA ILE A 948 -14.53 -2.40 -12.55
C ILE A 948 -14.22 -3.82 -12.06
N SER A 949 -13.63 -3.95 -10.87
CA SER A 949 -13.33 -5.27 -10.29
C SER A 949 -13.21 -5.22 -8.77
N ILE A 950 -13.36 -6.39 -8.13
CA ILE A 950 -12.98 -6.61 -6.74
C ILE A 950 -11.55 -7.13 -6.66
N LEU A 951 -10.70 -6.44 -5.90
CA LEU A 951 -9.28 -6.74 -5.84
C LEU A 951 -8.94 -7.73 -4.73
N SER A 952 -9.33 -7.43 -3.50
CA SER A 952 -8.94 -8.21 -2.33
C SER A 952 -9.88 -8.07 -1.15
N LEU A 953 -9.96 -9.10 -0.32
CA LEU A 953 -10.55 -9.05 1.02
C LEU A 953 -9.43 -9.04 2.06
N ASN A 954 -9.38 -7.99 2.89
CA ASN A 954 -8.35 -7.80 3.90
C ASN A 954 -8.94 -8.00 5.30
N GLU A 955 -8.20 -8.67 6.18
CA GLU A 955 -8.45 -8.70 7.62
C GLU A 955 -7.60 -7.63 8.28
N ILE A 956 -8.26 -6.74 9.01
CA ILE A 956 -7.65 -5.57 9.66
C ILE A 956 -7.58 -5.83 11.16
N SER A 957 -6.44 -5.50 11.76
CA SER A 957 -6.20 -5.62 13.20
C SER A 957 -7.15 -4.77 14.03
N ILE A 958 -7.31 -5.16 15.30
CA ILE A 958 -8.11 -4.48 16.33
C ILE A 958 -7.84 -2.98 16.48
N ASP A 959 -6.64 -2.54 16.14
CA ASP A 959 -6.20 -1.15 16.23
C ASP A 959 -6.29 -0.41 14.88
N GLY A 960 -6.88 -1.04 13.86
CA GLY A 960 -7.15 -0.46 12.55
C GLY A 960 -5.90 -0.21 11.70
N SER A 961 -4.71 -0.52 12.21
CA SER A 961 -3.45 -0.04 11.64
C SER A 961 -2.79 -1.03 10.68
N THR A 962 -3.07 -2.33 10.82
CA THR A 962 -2.38 -3.36 10.04
C THR A 962 -3.35 -4.28 9.29
N ILE A 963 -2.98 -4.60 8.05
CA ILE A 963 -3.58 -5.71 7.32
C ILE A 963 -2.91 -6.99 7.84
N ILE A 964 -3.64 -7.76 8.64
CA ILE A 964 -3.20 -9.04 9.20
C ILE A 964 -3.08 -10.08 8.08
N LYS A 965 -4.10 -10.13 7.21
CA LYS A 965 -4.17 -11.06 6.10
C LYS A 965 -4.85 -10.39 4.92
N SER A 966 -4.34 -10.62 3.71
CA SER A 966 -4.93 -10.13 2.47
C SER A 966 -5.20 -11.30 1.55
N HIS A 967 -6.42 -11.38 1.03
CA HIS A 967 -6.86 -12.41 0.09
C HIS A 967 -7.12 -11.76 -1.27
N PRO A 968 -6.22 -11.89 -2.25
CA PRO A 968 -6.49 -11.46 -3.61
C PRO A 968 -7.62 -12.29 -4.21
N LEU A 969 -8.62 -11.60 -4.78
CA LEU A 969 -9.82 -12.24 -5.33
C LEU A 969 -9.76 -12.34 -6.86
N ASN A 970 -9.03 -11.43 -7.52
CA ASN A 970 -8.88 -11.43 -8.97
C ASN A 970 -8.21 -12.74 -9.48
N GLY A 971 -8.76 -13.33 -10.54
CA GLY A 971 -8.21 -14.50 -11.24
C GLY A 971 -8.40 -15.85 -10.54
N ASN A 972 -9.07 -15.89 -9.39
CA ASN A 972 -9.24 -17.09 -8.57
C ASN A 972 -10.70 -17.60 -8.53
N TRP A 973 -11.54 -17.19 -9.48
CA TRP A 973 -12.95 -17.50 -9.48
C TRP A 973 -13.24 -18.87 -10.10
N SER A 974 -14.06 -19.67 -9.42
CA SER A 974 -14.78 -20.78 -10.03
C SER A 974 -16.14 -20.27 -10.53
N ILE A 975 -16.41 -20.45 -11.82
CA ILE A 975 -17.71 -20.11 -12.40
C ILE A 975 -18.64 -21.29 -12.13
N ASP A 976 -19.77 -21.02 -11.47
CA ASP A 976 -20.83 -22.02 -11.40
C ASP A 976 -21.49 -22.08 -12.79
N ASN A 977 -21.06 -23.02 -13.63
CA ASN A 977 -21.51 -23.19 -15.03
C ASN A 977 -23.04 -23.37 -15.19
N LYS A 978 -23.83 -23.32 -14.11
CA LYS A 978 -25.26 -23.58 -14.08
C LYS A 978 -26.17 -22.33 -14.06
N GLU A 979 -25.70 -21.12 -13.80
CA GLU A 979 -26.61 -19.96 -13.71
C GLU A 979 -26.07 -18.69 -14.37
N THR A 980 -25.86 -18.70 -15.70
CA THR A 980 -26.19 -17.47 -16.45
C THR A 980 -27.71 -17.37 -16.48
N LYS A 981 -28.30 -16.74 -15.47
CA LYS A 981 -29.74 -16.42 -15.50
C LYS A 981 -29.91 -15.22 -16.43
N THR A 982 -30.17 -15.50 -17.70
CA THR A 982 -30.66 -14.49 -18.62
C THR A 982 -32.16 -14.34 -18.40
N THR A 983 -32.55 -13.26 -17.74
CA THR A 983 -33.94 -12.80 -17.78
C THR A 983 -34.12 -11.93 -19.02
N SER A 984 -35.37 -11.62 -19.40
CA SER A 984 -35.62 -10.68 -20.50
C SER A 984 -34.94 -9.33 -20.28
N ASP A 985 -34.78 -8.89 -19.03
CA ASP A 985 -34.29 -7.55 -18.71
C ASP A 985 -32.81 -7.51 -18.27
N SER A 986 -32.24 -8.61 -17.78
CA SER A 986 -30.88 -8.65 -17.24
C SER A 986 -30.12 -9.97 -17.46
N ASN A 987 -28.80 -9.86 -17.54
CA ASN A 987 -27.86 -10.99 -17.52
C ASN A 987 -27.19 -11.07 -16.14
N ILE A 988 -27.24 -12.24 -15.50
CA ILE A 988 -26.63 -12.45 -14.18
C ILE A 988 -25.46 -13.43 -14.31
N PHE A 989 -24.30 -13.05 -13.76
CA PHE A 989 -23.09 -13.86 -13.69
C PHE A 989 -22.73 -14.10 -12.24
N ILE A 990 -22.53 -15.35 -11.84
CA ILE A 990 -22.24 -15.74 -10.46
C ILE A 990 -20.85 -16.40 -10.41
N PHE A 991 -19.94 -15.77 -9.67
CA PHE A 991 -18.60 -16.25 -9.38
C PHE A 991 -18.55 -16.73 -7.94
N SER A 992 -17.82 -17.82 -7.69
CA SER A 992 -17.58 -18.31 -6.33
C SER A 992 -16.11 -18.63 -6.13
N GLN A 993 -15.56 -18.29 -4.98
CA GLN A 993 -14.20 -18.64 -4.58
C GLN A 993 -14.19 -19.09 -3.12
N LYS A 994 -13.49 -20.19 -2.84
CA LYS A 994 -13.15 -20.59 -1.47
C LYS A 994 -11.76 -20.07 -1.11
N LEU A 995 -11.63 -19.38 0.01
CA LEU A 995 -10.33 -18.85 0.44
C LEU A 995 -9.40 -19.98 0.93
N ILE A 996 -8.13 -19.95 0.54
CA ILE A 996 -7.13 -20.97 0.89
C ILE A 996 -6.99 -21.08 2.42
N ASN A 997 -7.02 -22.31 2.94
CA ASN A 997 -6.98 -22.65 4.37
C ASN A 997 -8.08 -21.99 5.22
N ASN A 998 -9.20 -21.59 4.61
CA ASN A 998 -10.36 -21.03 5.31
C ASN A 998 -11.63 -21.76 4.83
N THR A 999 -12.62 -21.90 5.70
CA THR A 999 -13.96 -22.36 5.32
C THR A 999 -14.73 -21.27 4.56
N CYS A 1000 -14.21 -20.03 4.58
CA CYS A 1000 -14.81 -18.88 3.94
C CYS A 1000 -15.05 -19.08 2.45
N THR A 1001 -16.28 -18.78 2.04
CA THR A 1001 -16.69 -18.75 0.63
C THR A 1001 -17.14 -17.34 0.26
N ILE A 1002 -16.64 -16.83 -0.85
CA ILE A 1002 -17.04 -15.53 -1.41
C ILE A 1002 -17.83 -15.79 -2.67
N ASN A 1003 -19.10 -15.37 -2.67
CA ASN A 1003 -19.93 -15.36 -3.87
C ASN A 1003 -20.01 -13.94 -4.39
N TYR A 1004 -19.64 -13.74 -5.64
CA TYR A 1004 -19.64 -12.45 -6.31
C TYR A 1004 -20.55 -12.51 -7.53
N THR A 1005 -21.60 -11.68 -7.53
CA THR A 1005 -22.60 -11.66 -8.58
C THR A 1005 -22.54 -10.34 -9.33
N ILE A 1006 -22.54 -10.42 -10.66
CA ILE A 1006 -22.62 -9.27 -11.57
C ILE A 1006 -23.93 -9.36 -12.32
N GLU A 1007 -24.79 -8.35 -12.18
CA GLU A 1007 -26.04 -8.23 -12.92
C GLU A 1007 -25.96 -7.06 -13.90
N GLU A 1008 -25.96 -7.36 -15.20
CA GLU A 1008 -26.04 -6.39 -16.29
C GLU A 1008 -27.51 -6.07 -16.60
N VAL A 1009 -27.92 -4.81 -16.43
CA VAL A 1009 -29.28 -4.33 -16.72
C VAL A 1009 -29.35 -3.87 -18.18
N LYS A 1010 -30.15 -4.51 -19.03
CA LYS A 1010 -30.09 -4.30 -20.50
C LYS A 1010 -31.22 -3.46 -21.07
N LEU A 1011 -32.46 -3.89 -20.89
CA LEU A 1011 -33.58 -3.38 -21.71
C LEU A 1011 -34.24 -2.13 -21.13
N LYS A 1012 -34.39 -2.09 -19.80
CA LYS A 1012 -35.08 -1.02 -19.08
C LYS A 1012 -34.46 -0.84 -17.70
N ASP A 1013 -34.66 0.34 -17.14
CA ASP A 1013 -34.27 0.65 -15.78
C ASP A 1013 -34.94 -0.32 -14.79
N LYS A 1014 -34.18 -0.78 -13.80
CA LYS A 1014 -34.62 -1.80 -12.84
C LYS A 1014 -34.45 -1.30 -11.42
N SER A 1015 -35.51 -1.40 -10.61
CA SER A 1015 -35.45 -1.07 -9.19
C SER A 1015 -35.01 -2.27 -8.36
N PHE A 1016 -34.12 -2.01 -7.41
CA PHE A 1016 -33.57 -2.95 -6.45
C PHE A 1016 -33.90 -2.50 -5.02
N THR A 1017 -33.85 -3.44 -4.08
CA THR A 1017 -33.99 -3.17 -2.66
C THR A 1017 -32.84 -3.83 -1.92
N PHE A 1018 -32.11 -3.05 -1.13
CA PHE A 1018 -31.01 -3.51 -0.30
C PHE A 1018 -31.16 -2.97 1.11
N GLY A 1019 -31.36 -3.86 2.09
CA GLY A 1019 -31.69 -3.46 3.45
C GLY A 1019 -32.98 -2.64 3.48
N THR A 1020 -32.89 -1.38 3.91
CA THR A 1020 -34.01 -0.44 3.95
C THR A 1020 -34.05 0.51 2.75
N THR A 1021 -33.13 0.37 1.79
CA THR A 1021 -32.93 1.32 0.70
C THR A 1021 -33.43 0.74 -0.62
N THR A 1022 -34.33 1.46 -1.29
CA THR A 1022 -34.75 1.15 -2.67
C THR A 1022 -34.05 2.07 -3.64
N PHE A 1023 -33.49 1.54 -4.72
CA PHE A 1023 -32.77 2.35 -5.71
C PHE A 1023 -32.98 1.81 -7.12
N THR A 1024 -32.91 2.68 -8.12
CA THR A 1024 -33.01 2.30 -9.53
C THR A 1024 -31.62 2.25 -10.17
N VAL A 1025 -31.40 1.23 -11.00
CA VAL A 1025 -30.22 1.05 -11.84
C VAL A 1025 -30.68 1.20 -13.29
N GLU A 1026 -30.08 2.14 -14.02
CA GLU A 1026 -30.46 2.47 -15.39
C GLU A 1026 -30.04 1.38 -16.39
N LYS A 1027 -30.73 1.30 -17.53
CA LYS A 1027 -30.35 0.41 -18.63
C LYS A 1027 -28.90 0.69 -19.11
N GLY A 1028 -28.15 -0.37 -19.40
CA GLY A 1028 -26.73 -0.33 -19.77
C GLY A 1028 -25.76 -0.29 -18.58
N SER A 1029 -26.27 -0.30 -17.34
CA SER A 1029 -25.47 -0.28 -16.11
C SER A 1029 -25.26 -1.68 -15.53
N ILE A 1030 -24.32 -1.82 -14.59
CA ILE A 1030 -24.05 -3.07 -13.88
C ILE A 1030 -24.26 -2.90 -12.38
N LYS A 1031 -24.87 -3.91 -11.76
CA LYS A 1031 -24.98 -4.04 -10.30
C LYS A 1031 -24.08 -5.18 -9.84
N LEU A 1032 -23.34 -4.96 -8.77
CA LEU A 1032 -22.52 -5.97 -8.12
C LEU A 1032 -23.17 -6.41 -6.80
N SER A 1033 -22.94 -7.66 -6.42
CA SER A 1033 -23.30 -8.20 -5.10
C SER A 1033 -22.19 -9.10 -4.60
N VAL A 1034 -21.62 -8.81 -3.43
CA VAL A 1034 -20.56 -9.61 -2.80
C VAL A 1034 -21.05 -10.18 -1.49
N LEU A 1035 -21.09 -11.51 -1.41
CA LEU A 1035 -21.51 -12.28 -0.25
C LEU A 1035 -20.31 -13.05 0.32
N ILE A 1036 -19.82 -12.59 1.46
CA ILE A 1036 -18.73 -13.23 2.21
C ILE A 1036 -19.37 -14.10 3.27
N LYS A 1037 -19.14 -15.43 3.24
CA LYS A 1037 -19.69 -16.39 4.21
C LYS A 1037 -18.60 -17.05 5.03
N ASP A 1038 -18.87 -17.26 6.32
CA ASP A 1038 -18.08 -18.09 7.24
C ASP A 1038 -16.58 -17.72 7.32
N TYR A 1039 -16.28 -16.41 7.32
CA TYR A 1039 -14.90 -15.92 7.44
C TYR A 1039 -14.30 -16.25 8.82
N GLN A 1040 -13.26 -17.08 8.85
CA GLN A 1040 -12.50 -17.36 10.07
C GLN A 1040 -11.48 -16.24 10.35
N TYR A 1041 -11.77 -15.40 11.34
CA TYR A 1041 -10.88 -14.34 11.80
C TYR A 1041 -9.73 -14.91 12.66
N GLN A 1042 -8.54 -14.34 12.54
CA GLN A 1042 -7.41 -14.65 13.42
C GLN A 1042 -7.69 -14.21 14.87
N SER A 1043 -8.46 -13.14 15.05
CA SER A 1043 -8.98 -12.67 16.33
C SER A 1043 -10.42 -12.18 16.17
N SER A 1044 -11.30 -12.47 17.13
CA SER A 1044 -12.67 -11.94 17.14
C SER A 1044 -12.73 -10.41 17.22
N LEU A 1045 -11.61 -9.77 17.57
CA LEU A 1045 -11.48 -8.32 17.65
C LEU A 1045 -11.12 -7.66 16.31
N ASN A 1046 -10.85 -8.46 15.27
CA ASN A 1046 -10.51 -7.98 13.93
C ASN A 1046 -11.77 -7.68 13.10
N THR A 1047 -11.59 -6.88 12.05
CA THR A 1047 -12.63 -6.51 11.07
C THR A 1047 -12.19 -6.84 9.63
N LEU A 1048 -13.10 -6.72 8.67
CA LEU A 1048 -12.81 -6.95 7.26
C LEU A 1048 -12.87 -5.66 6.45
N GLN A 1049 -12.05 -5.56 5.41
CA GLN A 1049 -12.10 -4.50 4.41
C GLN A 1049 -12.09 -5.10 3.00
N LEU A 1050 -13.12 -4.80 2.20
CA LEU A 1050 -13.22 -5.25 0.81
C LEU A 1050 -12.78 -4.13 -0.13
N ILE A 1051 -11.85 -4.44 -1.05
CA ILE A 1051 -11.25 -3.45 -1.96
C ILE A 1051 -11.88 -3.54 -3.35
N PHE A 1052 -12.46 -2.43 -3.80
CA PHE A 1052 -12.93 -2.23 -5.18
C PHE A 1052 -11.96 -1.39 -5.98
N TYR A 1053 -11.86 -1.69 -7.26
CA TYR A 1053 -11.11 -0.94 -8.26
C TYR A 1053 -12.04 -0.39 -9.33
N SER A 1054 -11.78 0.85 -9.75
CA SER A 1054 -12.38 1.42 -10.95
C SER A 1054 -11.37 2.28 -11.70
N GLY A 1055 -11.30 2.14 -13.02
CA GLY A 1055 -10.34 2.87 -13.85
C GLY A 1055 -10.81 3.11 -15.27
N ALA A 1056 -10.29 4.15 -15.91
CA ALA A 1056 -10.54 4.44 -17.32
C ALA A 1056 -9.35 4.01 -18.19
N VAL A 1057 -9.60 3.19 -19.21
CA VAL A 1057 -8.59 2.61 -20.11
C VAL A 1057 -8.38 3.48 -21.34
N ASP A 1058 -7.14 3.67 -21.78
CA ASP A 1058 -6.83 4.33 -23.07
C ASP A 1058 -7.10 3.38 -24.23
N THR A 1059 -8.01 3.75 -25.13
CA THR A 1059 -8.09 3.18 -26.48
C THR A 1059 -7.37 4.11 -27.43
N ASN A 1060 -6.36 3.61 -28.15
CA ASN A 1060 -5.61 4.37 -29.15
C ASN A 1060 -6.55 4.88 -30.25
N ASP A 1061 -6.83 6.19 -30.28
CA ASP A 1061 -7.36 6.83 -31.48
C ASP A 1061 -6.97 8.32 -31.56
N ASP A 1062 -6.61 8.70 -32.78
CA ASP A 1062 -6.21 10.04 -33.21
C ASP A 1062 -7.44 10.88 -33.59
N ASP A 1063 -7.47 12.14 -33.14
CA ASP A 1063 -8.39 13.21 -33.57
C ASP A 1063 -9.92 13.02 -33.37
N ASP A 1064 -10.37 12.87 -32.11
CA ASP A 1064 -11.79 13.07 -31.72
C ASP A 1064 -11.99 14.43 -31.00
N CYS A 1065 -13.05 15.15 -31.34
CA CYS A 1065 -13.49 16.40 -30.72
C CYS A 1065 -14.01 16.21 -29.27
N ASN A 1066 -14.30 14.98 -28.85
CA ASN A 1066 -14.71 14.64 -27.49
C ASN A 1066 -13.54 14.36 -26.53
N LYS A 1067 -12.30 14.32 -27.03
CA LYS A 1067 -11.11 13.90 -26.27
C LYS A 1067 -10.87 14.81 -25.06
N LYS A 1068 -10.85 14.20 -23.86
CA LYS A 1068 -10.59 14.86 -22.58
C LYS A 1068 -9.77 13.96 -21.67
N GLU A 1069 -8.85 14.56 -20.92
CA GLU A 1069 -8.06 13.85 -19.90
C GLU A 1069 -8.95 13.23 -18.81
N THR A 1070 -8.43 12.21 -18.15
CA THR A 1070 -9.16 11.54 -17.07
C THR A 1070 -9.17 12.42 -15.81
N THR A 1071 -10.35 12.66 -15.25
CA THR A 1071 -10.53 13.35 -13.97
C THR A 1071 -11.35 12.50 -13.02
N ILE A 1072 -10.93 12.41 -11.75
CA ILE A 1072 -11.61 11.64 -10.72
C ILE A 1072 -12.17 12.61 -9.68
N ASN A 1073 -13.48 12.52 -9.39
CA ASN A 1073 -14.12 13.27 -8.32
C ASN A 1073 -14.62 12.31 -7.23
N THR A 1074 -14.16 12.54 -6.01
CA THR A 1074 -14.50 11.78 -4.80
C THR A 1074 -15.12 12.63 -3.70
N SER A 1075 -15.47 13.89 -3.98
CA SER A 1075 -16.06 14.82 -2.99
C SER A 1075 -17.39 14.31 -2.41
N ASN A 1076 -18.09 13.46 -3.17
CA ASN A 1076 -19.36 12.84 -2.80
C ASN A 1076 -19.20 11.49 -2.06
N LEU A 1077 -17.98 11.13 -1.65
CA LEU A 1077 -17.73 10.01 -0.74
C LEU A 1077 -17.84 10.52 0.70
N ASN A 1078 -19.08 10.65 1.18
CA ASN A 1078 -19.39 11.16 2.50
C ASN A 1078 -20.22 10.13 3.30
N ASN A 1079 -19.56 9.50 4.27
CA ASN A 1079 -20.14 8.51 5.19
C ASN A 1079 -21.30 9.03 6.06
N GLN A 1080 -21.59 10.35 6.05
CA GLN A 1080 -22.81 10.91 6.66
C GLN A 1080 -24.07 10.71 5.80
N GLN A 1081 -23.91 10.43 4.51
CA GLN A 1081 -25.00 10.11 3.59
C GLN A 1081 -25.31 8.62 3.59
N ASN A 1082 -26.48 8.26 3.08
CA ASN A 1082 -26.85 6.85 2.90
C ASN A 1082 -26.11 6.22 1.71
N LEU A 1083 -25.72 7.05 0.73
CA LEU A 1083 -25.11 6.66 -0.53
C LEU A 1083 -23.83 7.49 -0.75
N ASN A 1084 -22.76 6.83 -1.16
CA ASN A 1084 -21.51 7.43 -1.58
C ASN A 1084 -21.36 7.33 -3.09
N TYR A 1085 -20.75 8.33 -3.71
CA TYR A 1085 -20.52 8.37 -5.15
C TYR A 1085 -19.06 8.64 -5.50
N ILE A 1086 -18.56 7.94 -6.51
CA ILE A 1086 -17.31 8.26 -7.20
C ILE A 1086 -17.60 8.58 -8.66
N GLN A 1087 -16.87 9.53 -9.24
CA GLN A 1087 -16.96 9.87 -10.66
C GLN A 1087 -15.60 9.74 -11.32
N ILE A 1088 -15.52 9.07 -12.47
CA ILE A 1088 -14.33 9.01 -13.33
C ILE A 1088 -14.73 9.54 -14.72
N SER A 1089 -14.37 10.77 -15.04
CA SER A 1089 -14.69 11.39 -16.32
C SER A 1089 -13.54 11.24 -17.31
N LYS A 1090 -13.84 10.84 -18.56
CA LYS A 1090 -12.90 10.71 -19.68
C LYS A 1090 -13.63 10.85 -21.02
N ASN A 1091 -13.02 11.53 -21.99
CA ASN A 1091 -13.59 11.75 -23.32
C ASN A 1091 -15.06 12.25 -23.30
N SER A 1092 -15.35 13.23 -22.43
CA SER A 1092 -16.70 13.80 -22.26
C SER A 1092 -17.76 12.76 -21.83
N LYS A 1093 -17.35 11.69 -21.15
CA LYS A 1093 -18.19 10.68 -20.52
C LYS A 1093 -17.77 10.52 -19.06
N THR A 1094 -18.64 10.05 -18.20
CA THR A 1094 -18.39 9.91 -16.77
C THR A 1094 -18.92 8.58 -16.25
N LEU A 1095 -18.03 7.73 -15.75
CA LEU A 1095 -18.42 6.57 -14.93
C LEU A 1095 -18.82 7.05 -13.55
N VAL A 1096 -19.98 6.62 -13.07
CA VAL A 1096 -20.48 6.84 -11.72
C VAL A 1096 -20.55 5.50 -11.00
N GLY A 1097 -19.82 5.36 -9.90
CA GLY A 1097 -19.96 4.24 -8.97
C GLY A 1097 -20.72 4.67 -7.73
N ARG A 1098 -21.83 3.99 -7.40
CA ARG A 1098 -22.63 4.21 -6.20
C ARG A 1098 -22.38 3.09 -5.19
N PHE A 1099 -22.05 3.49 -3.96
CA PHE A 1099 -21.81 2.59 -2.84
C PHE A 1099 -22.83 2.88 -1.73
N ILE A 1100 -23.58 1.87 -1.32
CA ILE A 1100 -24.54 1.99 -0.23
C ILE A 1100 -23.76 1.90 1.08
N ASN A 1101 -23.94 2.86 2.00
CA ASN A 1101 -23.31 2.85 3.32
C ASN A 1101 -24.03 1.89 4.29
N GLN A 1102 -24.49 0.75 3.76
CA GLN A 1102 -25.12 -0.34 4.50
C GLN A 1102 -24.54 -1.67 4.04
N VAL A 1103 -24.34 -2.57 5.00
CA VAL A 1103 -24.01 -3.98 4.79
C VAL A 1103 -25.08 -4.81 5.48
N ILE A 1104 -25.47 -5.94 4.90
CA ILE A 1104 -26.29 -6.92 5.61
C ILE A 1104 -25.34 -7.89 6.31
N ALA A 1105 -25.09 -7.63 7.60
CA ALA A 1105 -24.27 -8.46 8.47
C ALA A 1105 -25.19 -9.42 9.24
N ASP A 1106 -24.99 -10.73 9.06
CA ASP A 1106 -25.76 -11.79 9.73
C ASP A 1106 -27.29 -11.60 9.64
N SER A 1107 -27.76 -11.23 8.44
CA SER A 1107 -29.17 -10.96 8.10
C SER A 1107 -29.76 -9.68 8.69
N ARG A 1108 -28.93 -8.77 9.20
CA ARG A 1108 -29.36 -7.44 9.66
C ARG A 1108 -28.65 -6.33 8.88
N PRO A 1109 -29.37 -5.29 8.41
CA PRO A 1109 -28.72 -4.11 7.84
C PRO A 1109 -28.00 -3.34 8.95
N THR A 1110 -26.76 -2.96 8.70
CA THR A 1110 -25.96 -2.12 9.60
C THR A 1110 -25.10 -1.18 8.77
N PHE A 1111 -24.65 -0.08 9.40
CA PHE A 1111 -23.80 0.90 8.75
C PHE A 1111 -22.44 0.30 8.33
N MET A 1112 -21.95 0.69 7.17
CA MET A 1112 -20.57 0.46 6.72
C MET A 1112 -19.99 1.75 6.18
N SER A 1113 -18.69 1.97 6.42
CA SER A 1113 -18.00 3.15 5.90
C SER A 1113 -17.22 2.83 4.63
N SER A 1114 -17.13 3.79 3.73
CA SER A 1114 -16.24 3.74 2.57
C SER A 1114 -15.04 4.64 2.80
N THR A 1115 -13.86 4.21 2.38
CA THR A 1115 -12.62 5.00 2.42
C THR A 1115 -11.90 4.92 1.07
N ILE A 1116 -11.23 6.02 0.71
CA ILE A 1116 -10.35 6.02 -0.46
C ILE A 1116 -9.02 5.42 -0.04
N ILE A 1117 -8.55 4.43 -0.79
CA ILE A 1117 -7.22 3.85 -0.58
C ILE A 1117 -6.26 4.58 -1.51
N ASN A 1118 -5.55 5.56 -0.96
CA ASN A 1118 -4.53 6.30 -1.68
C ASN A 1118 -3.37 5.36 -2.02
N ASP A 1119 -3.14 5.14 -3.31
CA ASP A 1119 -1.92 4.51 -3.79
C ASP A 1119 -0.86 5.60 -3.93
N ASN A 1120 -0.01 5.78 -2.91
CA ASN A 1120 1.06 6.79 -2.91
C ASN A 1120 2.03 6.66 -4.10
N ASN A 1121 1.96 5.55 -4.86
CA ASN A 1121 2.93 5.20 -5.89
C ASN A 1121 2.53 5.56 -7.34
N ASN A 1122 1.33 6.11 -7.62
CA ASN A 1122 0.93 6.39 -9.00
C ASN A 1122 0.44 7.82 -9.22
N ASN A 1123 1.21 8.61 -9.98
CA ASN A 1123 0.77 9.86 -10.62
C ASN A 1123 -0.31 9.64 -11.70
N ASN A 1124 -0.75 8.41 -11.94
CA ASN A 1124 -1.77 8.07 -12.93
C ASN A 1124 -3.15 8.47 -12.41
N LYS A 1125 -3.62 9.65 -12.83
CA LYS A 1125 -4.97 10.19 -12.57
C LYS A 1125 -6.12 9.37 -13.17
N SER A 1126 -5.89 8.13 -13.59
CA SER A 1126 -6.83 7.32 -14.38
C SER A 1126 -7.64 6.28 -13.59
N SER A 1127 -7.28 5.97 -12.34
CA SER A 1127 -7.97 4.96 -11.53
C SER A 1127 -8.07 5.28 -10.05
N ILE A 1128 -8.99 4.60 -9.36
CA ILE A 1128 -9.25 4.74 -7.93
C ILE A 1128 -9.49 3.38 -7.25
N LYS A 1129 -9.07 3.26 -5.99
CA LYS A 1129 -9.37 2.12 -5.11
C LYS A 1129 -10.25 2.58 -3.94
N ILE A 1130 -11.35 1.88 -3.71
CA ILE A 1130 -12.28 2.13 -2.60
C ILE A 1130 -12.25 0.94 -1.63
N GLY A 1131 -11.97 1.22 -0.36
CA GLY A 1131 -12.06 0.27 0.73
C GLY A 1131 -13.43 0.36 1.40
N LEU A 1132 -14.15 -0.76 1.46
CA LEU A 1132 -15.40 -0.89 2.18
C LEU A 1132 -15.12 -1.55 3.53
N ASN A 1133 -15.26 -0.80 4.63
CA ASN A 1133 -14.97 -1.27 5.98
C ASN A 1133 -16.19 -1.97 6.55
N LEU A 1134 -16.07 -3.27 6.77
CA LEU A 1134 -17.14 -4.14 7.21
C LEU A 1134 -17.04 -4.38 8.71
N PRO A 1135 -18.19 -4.50 9.41
CA PRO A 1135 -18.21 -4.96 10.80
C PRO A 1135 -17.75 -6.43 10.88
N HIS A 1136 -17.68 -6.95 12.11
CA HIS A 1136 -17.44 -8.38 12.31
C HIS A 1136 -18.67 -9.17 11.84
N CYS A 1137 -18.51 -10.04 10.86
CA CYS A 1137 -19.58 -10.89 10.31
C CYS A 1137 -19.35 -12.33 10.74
N LYS A 1138 -20.21 -12.85 11.61
CA LYS A 1138 -20.04 -14.20 12.15
C LYS A 1138 -20.33 -15.27 11.09
N ASN A 1139 -21.45 -15.11 10.39
CA ASN A 1139 -21.94 -16.06 9.39
C ASN A 1139 -21.84 -15.47 7.99
N GLN A 1140 -22.28 -14.22 7.78
CA GLN A 1140 -22.21 -13.60 6.45
C GLN A 1140 -22.23 -12.06 6.44
N CYS A 1141 -21.60 -11.50 5.42
CA CYS A 1141 -21.57 -10.08 5.05
C CYS A 1141 -22.02 -9.96 3.58
N LEU A 1142 -23.11 -9.25 3.29
CA LEU A 1142 -23.57 -8.97 1.92
C LEU A 1142 -23.45 -7.47 1.60
N ILE A 1143 -22.97 -7.12 0.40
CA ILE A 1143 -22.70 -5.75 -0.06
C ILE A 1143 -23.12 -5.60 -1.52
N ASP A 1144 -23.80 -4.49 -1.88
CA ASP A 1144 -24.37 -4.27 -3.21
C ASP A 1144 -24.02 -2.89 -3.83
N PRO A 1145 -22.82 -2.67 -4.41
CA PRO A 1145 -22.52 -1.45 -5.16
C PRO A 1145 -23.01 -1.55 -6.62
N ASP A 1146 -23.21 -0.41 -7.29
CA ASP A 1146 -23.61 -0.34 -8.70
C ASP A 1146 -22.85 0.74 -9.49
N PHE A 1147 -22.75 0.54 -10.81
CA PHE A 1147 -21.94 1.36 -11.71
C PHE A 1147 -22.67 1.68 -13.01
N SER A 1148 -22.65 2.94 -13.42
CA SER A 1148 -23.31 3.47 -14.61
C SER A 1148 -22.39 4.45 -15.37
N VAL A 1149 -22.64 4.66 -16.66
CA VAL A 1149 -21.89 5.64 -17.47
C VAL A 1149 -22.83 6.72 -17.98
N LEU A 1150 -22.51 7.97 -17.70
CA LEU A 1150 -23.22 9.17 -18.14
C LEU A 1150 -22.44 9.85 -19.28
N VAL A 1151 -23.15 10.46 -20.22
CA VAL A 1151 -22.57 11.29 -21.30
C VAL A 1151 -22.63 12.75 -20.87
N ASN A 1152 -21.51 13.46 -20.93
CA ASN A 1152 -21.44 14.83 -20.42
C ASN A 1152 -22.07 15.86 -21.39
N SER A 1153 -22.41 17.01 -20.81
CA SER A 1153 -22.66 18.32 -21.44
C SER A 1153 -22.19 18.56 -22.88
N ASP A 1154 -20.89 18.36 -22.99
CA ASP A 1154 -19.99 18.86 -23.99
C ASP A 1154 -19.69 17.83 -25.08
N PHE A 1155 -20.31 16.65 -24.99
CA PHE A 1155 -20.20 15.61 -25.99
C PHE A 1155 -20.79 16.08 -27.33
N LYS A 1156 -20.07 15.80 -28.42
CA LYS A 1156 -20.43 16.06 -29.81
C LYS A 1156 -20.56 14.75 -30.57
N GLU A 1157 -21.71 14.53 -31.21
CA GLU A 1157 -22.00 13.30 -31.97
C GLU A 1157 -21.14 13.17 -33.25
N SER A 1158 -20.80 14.28 -33.89
CA SER A 1158 -19.97 14.32 -35.11
C SER A 1158 -18.97 15.46 -35.08
N CYS A 1159 -17.71 15.20 -35.43
CA CYS A 1159 -16.67 16.21 -35.55
C CYS A 1159 -16.66 16.82 -36.97
N ASP A 1160 -16.91 18.12 -37.10
CA ASP A 1160 -16.82 18.83 -38.38
C ASP A 1160 -15.37 18.80 -38.91
N LYS A 1161 -15.15 18.15 -40.05
CA LYS A 1161 -13.84 18.10 -40.72
C LYS A 1161 -13.46 19.48 -41.26
N SER A 1162 -12.69 20.26 -40.49
CA SER A 1162 -12.25 21.60 -40.88
C SER A 1162 -11.38 21.61 -42.16
N GLN A 1163 -11.86 22.30 -43.20
CA GLN A 1163 -11.10 22.58 -44.42
C GLN A 1163 -9.96 23.57 -44.11
N LYS A 1164 -8.69 23.14 -44.25
CA LYS A 1164 -7.51 24.03 -44.12
C LYS A 1164 -7.57 25.22 -45.11
N ASN A 1165 -7.57 26.43 -44.55
CA ASN A 1165 -7.84 27.71 -45.21
C ASN A 1165 -6.79 28.13 -46.26
N LYS A 1166 -7.18 28.18 -47.55
CA LYS A 1166 -6.31 28.45 -48.73
C LYS A 1166 -5.78 29.89 -48.90
N TRP A 1167 -6.15 30.86 -48.05
CA TRP A 1167 -5.82 32.29 -48.25
C TRP A 1167 -4.43 32.73 -47.73
N ILE A 1168 -3.73 31.92 -46.94
CA ILE A 1168 -2.45 32.31 -46.31
C ILE A 1168 -1.34 32.63 -47.33
N ILE A 1169 -1.34 31.96 -48.50
CA ILE A 1169 -0.27 32.07 -49.51
C ILE A 1169 -0.22 33.46 -50.18
N PRO A 1170 -1.30 34.01 -50.75
CA PRO A 1170 -1.24 35.32 -51.41
C PRO A 1170 -0.87 36.48 -50.47
N VAL A 1171 -1.25 36.44 -49.18
CA VAL A 1171 -0.93 37.52 -48.23
C VAL A 1171 0.56 37.60 -47.92
N SER A 1172 1.21 36.44 -47.75
CA SER A 1172 2.64 36.38 -47.42
C SER A 1172 3.51 37.00 -48.53
N VAL A 1173 3.14 36.81 -49.80
CA VAL A 1173 3.90 37.33 -50.95
C VAL A 1173 3.83 38.86 -51.03
N VAL A 1174 2.67 39.46 -50.76
CA VAL A 1174 2.48 40.93 -50.85
C VAL A 1174 3.30 41.67 -49.80
N VAL A 1175 3.34 41.16 -48.56
CA VAL A 1175 4.06 41.80 -47.44
C VAL A 1175 5.57 41.86 -47.71
N SER A 1176 6.16 40.82 -48.30
CA SER A 1176 7.60 40.76 -48.58
C SER A 1176 8.06 41.76 -49.65
N VAL A 1177 7.27 42.00 -50.70
CA VAL A 1177 7.64 42.90 -51.80
C VAL A 1177 7.63 44.37 -51.38
N VAL A 1178 6.64 44.76 -50.56
CA VAL A 1178 6.53 46.13 -50.04
C VAL A 1178 7.69 46.44 -49.08
N GLY A 1179 8.05 45.50 -48.20
CA GLY A 1179 9.17 45.67 -47.26
C GLY A 1179 10.52 45.89 -47.94
N PHE A 1180 10.80 45.14 -49.02
CA PHE A 1180 12.08 45.24 -49.74
C PHE A 1180 12.26 46.62 -50.44
N SER A 1181 11.16 47.18 -50.96
CA SER A 1181 11.17 48.46 -51.68
C SER A 1181 11.49 49.65 -50.74
N ILE A 1182 11.03 49.59 -49.49
CA ILE A 1182 11.28 50.65 -48.49
C ILE A 1182 12.76 50.64 -48.05
N ILE A 1183 13.36 49.47 -47.86
CA ILE A 1183 14.77 49.33 -47.41
C ILE A 1183 15.75 49.93 -48.42
N ILE A 1184 15.59 49.64 -49.72
CA ILE A 1184 16.44 50.19 -50.78
C ILE A 1184 16.42 51.72 -50.78
N THR A 1185 15.23 52.30 -50.62
CA THR A 1185 15.03 53.75 -50.64
C THR A 1185 15.77 54.43 -49.47
N ILE A 1186 15.73 53.82 -48.28
CA ILE A 1186 16.45 54.32 -47.09
C ILE A 1186 17.98 54.24 -47.27
N SER A 1187 18.50 53.13 -47.82
CA SER A 1187 19.95 52.95 -48.01
C SER A 1187 20.56 53.97 -48.99
N ILE A 1188 19.84 54.31 -50.06
CA ILE A 1188 20.27 55.33 -51.04
C ILE A 1188 20.39 56.71 -50.38
N ILE A 1189 19.41 57.08 -49.54
CA ILE A 1189 19.39 58.36 -48.82
C ILE A 1189 20.59 58.48 -47.87
N ILE A 1190 20.91 57.41 -47.13
CA ILE A 1190 22.05 57.39 -46.19
C ILE A 1190 23.38 57.53 -46.93
N TYR A 1191 23.55 56.83 -48.05
CA TYR A 1191 24.79 56.88 -48.84
C TYR A 1191 25.10 58.29 -49.37
N ILE A 1192 24.08 58.98 -49.91
CA ILE A 1192 24.23 60.34 -50.43
C ILE A 1192 24.64 61.31 -49.31
N LYS A 1193 24.03 61.17 -48.12
CA LYS A 1193 24.27 62.08 -46.97
C LYS A 1193 25.69 61.95 -46.38
N HIS A 1194 26.31 60.78 -46.47
CA HIS A 1194 27.62 60.50 -45.84
C HIS A 1194 28.82 60.45 -46.80
N LYS A 1195 28.63 60.68 -48.10
CA LYS A 1195 29.68 60.60 -49.13
C LYS A 1195 30.95 61.41 -48.81
N TYR A 1196 30.81 62.59 -48.19
CA TYR A 1196 31.95 63.43 -47.82
C TYR A 1196 32.71 62.91 -46.59
N ARG A 1197 32.03 62.28 -45.62
CA ARG A 1197 32.70 61.70 -44.44
C ARG A 1197 33.54 60.47 -44.80
N PHE A 1198 33.05 59.62 -45.71
CA PHE A 1198 33.81 58.44 -46.16
C PHE A 1198 35.14 58.81 -46.84
N LYS A 1199 35.18 59.89 -47.63
CA LYS A 1199 36.43 60.35 -48.26
C LYS A 1199 37.46 60.88 -47.25
N ILE A 1200 37.04 61.53 -46.17
CA ILE A 1200 37.96 62.07 -45.16
C ILE A 1200 38.62 60.94 -44.36
N ILE A 1201 37.89 59.86 -44.09
CA ILE A 1201 38.41 58.68 -43.36
C ILE A 1201 39.50 57.97 -44.18
N SER A 1202 39.35 57.86 -45.51
CA SER A 1202 40.37 57.19 -46.34
C SER A 1202 41.72 57.93 -46.37
N THR A 1203 41.73 59.25 -46.19
CA THR A 1203 42.98 60.04 -46.13
C THR A 1203 43.77 59.81 -44.84
N LYS A 1204 43.11 59.55 -43.70
CA LYS A 1204 43.78 59.33 -42.41
C LYS A 1204 44.47 57.95 -42.30
N LEU A 1205 44.12 57.00 -43.17
CA LEU A 1205 44.67 55.65 -43.16
C LEU A 1205 45.96 55.49 -44.02
N LYS A 1206 46.47 56.57 -44.62
CA LYS A 1206 47.67 56.51 -45.48
C LYS A 1206 48.99 56.16 -44.77
N PRO A 1207 49.27 56.49 -43.48
CA PRO A 1207 50.58 56.20 -42.91
C PRO A 1207 50.81 54.74 -42.52
N PHE A 1208 49.77 53.89 -42.46
CA PHE A 1208 49.92 52.47 -42.13
C PHE A 1208 50.15 51.56 -43.35
N ARG A 1209 50.50 52.16 -44.50
CA ARG A 1209 50.75 51.45 -45.75
C ARG A 1209 52.21 51.59 -46.20
N ASN A 1210 53.15 51.17 -45.34
CA ASN A 1210 54.28 50.41 -45.85
C ASN A 1210 55.00 49.63 -44.73
N PRO A 1211 55.07 48.29 -44.82
CA PRO A 1211 55.88 47.46 -43.96
C PRO A 1211 57.34 47.48 -44.40
N LYS A 1212 58.21 47.76 -43.44
CA LYS A 1212 59.00 46.67 -42.85
C LYS A 1212 58.71 46.61 -41.37
#